data_AF-A0A9E3QZU2-F1
#
_entry.id   AF-A0A9E3QZU2-F1
#
_cell.length_a   1.000
_cell.length_b   1.000
_cell.length_c   1.000
_cell.angle_alpha   90.00
_cell.angle_beta   90.00
_cell.angle_gamma   90.00
#
_symmetry.space_group_name_H-M   'P 1'
#
loop_
_entity.id
_entity.type
_entity.pdbx_description
1 polymer ?
#
loop_
_entity_poly.entity_id
_entity_poly.type
_entity_poly.pdbx_seq_one_letter_code
_entity_poly.pdbx_strand_id
1 'polypeptide(L)'
;MRTTALLFAVALLAACGNGTMTSSRGGGDGSTGGGSASSSGGGSASSGGGSASSGGGSATGEICGNSVDDDGDGKTDCLDTECFGNAACCVDLCTDGTAICDVGGVKQCQLDTASGCRAFAAAQTCSGGLLCSGGQCVSTCSNQCTLGAKQCASTGAVVECVTLGSGCTDWQVKASCPAGQACSGGACVPAASCSNQCTKGATRCTAGGQQQTCVTLMSGCTDWSYPAACATSGQVCDPAGTTCAAPQKCTTGAVRCASGSAAVESCDSSGVWRLTQSCSQACVQGACTTSTTCTAGALRCNGTSVESCNSSGTAWLYRESCANGCGAGVCTGGCTPNAKRCNTNTPEVCNAQGSGWTASTTCASGCYLGDCMQADLVIDGVTQTLEGDLAFANGVVVKNGGQLKVGPSGVLKLKAKTIVVDAASNINANAVGSSTQCPGGQRTCSKPGYCSGSTTYNLGACHGTSNQTSGTCYYGSYSYSCSIASSGTAYDRLDDLSISPGSKYQNNLGGGQLQLVAGAVDLKGQLTANGTDGASGGGILIAADTLTGSGAIQASGGGTSPVGGVGVIKLLRGSTSSFTGSVTGTKAESVMPPLDLVSGSHPDSKRWYNDGAGDWYLAWSKPFPSLNGYYVKASTSADTVPSSTAGQGTFQQTETAVVKASALQQGQNYFHIVSVDSAFNVGTVKATALLNLNTTPPAVSSSSHPNERTWYQNDAVYLTWTNPQDDANFTGYYYAFDRMMDTRPDAANTFTTNKQVLLSNTQPGIWVFHLVNRDTRGATTLSAEHFVVYVGTELAKSNLSGSVFDASNSNAPLSGVTIKVNRGIFSATSTGSGTYTFGNSLYVGKWEVTAEKAGYLPQTKTIDLMEGMPLNENFTLTKK
;
A
#
# COMPACT_ATOMS: atom_id res chain seq x y z
N MET A 1 -14.56 -71.36 12.36
CA MET A 1 -14.23 -71.55 13.79
C MET A 1 -13.78 -70.18 14.30
N ARG A 2 -14.50 -69.50 15.20
CA ARG A 2 -14.75 -69.74 16.65
C ARG A 2 -13.53 -69.47 17.55
N THR A 3 -13.44 -68.24 18.06
CA THR A 3 -13.17 -67.78 19.46
C THR A 3 -13.13 -66.23 19.40
N THR A 4 -13.90 -65.41 20.13
CA THR A 4 -14.36 -65.43 21.55
C THR A 4 -13.18 -65.19 22.50
N ALA A 5 -12.91 -64.01 23.07
CA ALA A 5 -13.70 -62.96 23.76
C ALA A 5 -13.94 -63.23 25.27
N LEU A 6 -13.31 -62.41 26.12
CA LEU A 6 -13.60 -61.98 27.52
C LEU A 6 -12.44 -61.01 27.89
N LEU A 7 -12.55 -59.86 28.58
CA LEU A 7 -13.52 -59.27 29.51
C LEU A 7 -13.40 -59.78 30.95
N PHE A 8 -12.88 -58.93 31.84
CA PHE A 8 -12.96 -59.01 33.31
C PHE A 8 -13.17 -57.60 33.88
N ALA A 9 -13.84 -57.50 35.03
CA ALA A 9 -14.25 -56.24 35.68
C ALA A 9 -14.48 -56.46 37.19
N VAL A 10 -15.04 -55.45 37.88
CA VAL A 10 -15.59 -55.47 39.27
C VAL A 10 -14.54 -55.40 40.41
N ALA A 11 -14.74 -54.70 41.55
CA ALA A 11 -15.47 -53.45 41.87
C ALA A 11 -15.19 -52.95 43.32
N LEU A 12 -15.58 -51.69 43.61
CA LEU A 12 -16.17 -51.14 44.86
C LEU A 12 -15.47 -51.18 46.25
N LEU A 13 -15.35 -50.00 46.87
CA LEU A 13 -15.73 -49.60 48.25
C LEU A 13 -15.73 -48.04 48.27
N ALA A 14 -16.81 -47.27 48.49
CA ALA A 14 -17.65 -47.04 49.70
C ALA A 14 -16.90 -46.29 50.83
N ALA A 15 -17.43 -45.29 51.57
CA ALA A 15 -18.61 -44.37 51.49
C ALA A 15 -18.35 -43.18 52.50
N CYS A 16 -19.09 -42.09 52.71
CA CYS A 16 -20.37 -41.49 52.23
C CYS A 16 -20.20 -39.91 52.31
N GLY A 17 -21.16 -38.97 52.47
CA GLY A 17 -22.63 -38.91 52.65
C GLY A 17 -23.11 -37.47 53.04
N ASN A 18 -24.43 -37.19 53.04
CA ASN A 18 -25.16 -35.91 53.35
C ASN A 18 -24.87 -34.70 52.40
N GLY A 19 -25.83 -33.84 51.99
CA GLY A 19 -27.29 -33.73 52.19
C GLY A 19 -27.72 -32.27 52.50
N THR A 20 -28.86 -31.68 52.07
CA THR A 20 -30.03 -32.08 51.23
C THR A 20 -30.92 -30.86 50.86
N MET A 21 -31.60 -30.89 49.69
CA MET A 21 -32.90 -30.20 49.37
C MET A 21 -32.93 -28.63 49.31
N THR A 22 -33.86 -27.89 48.65
CA THR A 22 -35.14 -28.21 47.92
C THR A 22 -35.46 -27.17 46.79
N SER A 23 -36.59 -27.36 46.09
CA SER A 23 -37.27 -26.51 45.07
C SER A 23 -37.67 -25.08 45.56
N SER A 24 -38.20 -24.11 44.77
CA SER A 24 -39.23 -24.19 43.69
C SER A 24 -39.33 -22.96 42.74
N ARG A 25 -40.39 -22.91 41.90
CA ARG A 25 -40.67 -21.93 40.82
C ARG A 25 -41.42 -20.66 41.28
N GLY A 26 -41.40 -19.61 40.44
CA GLY A 26 -42.31 -18.45 40.41
C GLY A 26 -41.68 -17.14 40.92
N GLY A 27 -42.00 -15.94 40.42
CA GLY A 27 -42.88 -15.55 39.31
C GLY A 27 -43.93 -14.48 39.72
N GLY A 28 -43.84 -13.27 39.17
CA GLY A 28 -44.85 -12.21 39.36
C GLY A 28 -44.33 -10.77 39.13
N ASP A 29 -45.11 -9.96 38.42
CA ASP A 29 -44.91 -8.51 38.23
C ASP A 29 -45.39 -7.70 39.46
N GLY A 30 -44.97 -6.43 39.61
CA GLY A 30 -45.37 -5.61 40.77
C GLY A 30 -45.04 -4.11 40.68
N SER A 31 -45.96 -3.33 40.11
CA SER A 31 -45.87 -1.89 39.85
C SER A 31 -45.78 -0.98 41.11
N THR A 32 -44.98 0.11 41.01
CA THR A 32 -45.18 1.48 41.55
C THR A 32 -45.68 1.73 42.99
N GLY A 33 -44.96 2.60 43.72
CA GLY A 33 -45.50 3.38 44.85
C GLY A 33 -44.42 4.15 45.61
N GLY A 34 -44.64 5.42 45.95
CA GLY A 34 -43.71 6.26 46.73
C GLY A 34 -44.35 6.89 47.96
N GLY A 35 -43.56 7.29 48.96
CA GLY A 35 -44.08 7.90 50.19
C GLY A 35 -43.04 8.20 51.29
N SER A 36 -42.63 9.46 51.35
CA SER A 36 -41.97 10.27 52.39
C SER A 36 -41.83 9.80 53.87
N ALA A 37 -40.79 10.38 54.52
CA ALA A 37 -40.76 10.99 55.87
C ALA A 37 -40.18 10.24 57.13
N SER A 38 -38.94 10.63 57.47
CA SER A 38 -38.52 11.37 58.69
C SER A 38 -38.39 10.72 60.11
N SER A 39 -37.78 11.52 61.03
CA SER A 39 -37.63 11.37 62.50
C SER A 39 -36.44 10.53 63.06
N SER A 40 -35.81 10.83 64.20
CA SER A 40 -35.67 12.10 65.00
C SER A 40 -34.64 11.99 66.17
N GLY A 41 -34.17 13.14 66.70
CA GLY A 41 -33.70 13.33 68.11
C GLY A 41 -32.18 13.28 68.40
N GLY A 42 -31.63 14.05 69.37
CA GLY A 42 -32.18 15.24 70.07
C GLY A 42 -31.54 15.64 71.43
N GLY A 43 -31.35 16.95 71.66
CA GLY A 43 -31.18 17.63 72.98
C GLY A 43 -29.75 17.75 73.54
N SER A 44 -29.38 18.72 74.40
CA SER A 44 -29.95 19.98 74.95
C SER A 44 -28.79 20.70 75.72
N ALA A 45 -28.81 21.90 76.32
CA ALA A 45 -29.72 23.04 76.64
C ALA A 45 -28.79 24.27 76.99
N SER A 46 -29.14 25.51 77.36
CA SER A 46 -30.34 26.41 77.44
C SER A 46 -29.78 27.86 77.71
N SER A 47 -30.37 28.94 78.26
CA SER A 47 -31.70 29.33 78.80
C SER A 47 -31.74 30.86 79.08
N GLY A 48 -32.71 31.61 78.55
CA GLY A 48 -33.09 32.99 78.95
C GLY A 48 -32.24 34.16 78.38
N GLY A 49 -32.77 35.38 78.19
CA GLY A 49 -34.16 35.85 78.24
C GLY A 49 -34.31 37.37 78.48
N GLY A 50 -34.98 38.10 77.57
CA GLY A 50 -35.27 39.56 77.69
C GLY A 50 -35.59 40.24 76.35
N SER A 51 -36.34 41.35 76.35
CA SER A 51 -36.94 41.96 75.13
C SER A 51 -36.67 43.47 75.00
N ALA A 52 -36.45 43.99 73.78
CA ALA A 52 -36.97 45.30 73.32
C ALA A 52 -36.67 45.64 71.82
N SER A 53 -37.64 46.31 71.18
CA SER A 53 -37.53 47.35 70.13
C SER A 53 -36.57 47.21 68.91
N SER A 54 -37.20 47.02 67.73
CA SER A 54 -37.10 47.83 66.48
C SER A 54 -35.76 48.45 66.02
N GLY A 55 -35.45 48.50 64.72
CA GLY A 55 -36.32 48.22 63.56
C GLY A 55 -35.52 48.02 62.27
N GLY A 56 -36.20 47.75 61.16
CA GLY A 56 -35.55 47.32 59.91
C GLY A 56 -35.98 48.11 58.67
N GLY A 57 -35.28 47.79 57.58
CA GLY A 57 -35.47 48.28 56.21
C GLY A 57 -34.25 47.80 55.39
N SER A 58 -34.37 47.44 54.12
CA SER A 58 -35.58 47.16 53.32
C SER A 58 -35.27 46.06 52.32
N ALA A 59 -36.27 45.26 51.91
CA ALA A 59 -36.08 44.23 50.90
C ALA A 59 -36.25 44.81 49.48
N THR A 60 -35.20 45.44 48.97
CA THR A 60 -34.95 45.64 47.53
C THR A 60 -33.80 44.72 47.11
N GLY A 61 -33.82 44.25 45.86
CA GLY A 61 -32.73 43.44 45.30
C GLY A 61 -32.07 44.20 44.16
N GLU A 62 -30.74 44.09 44.09
CA GLU A 62 -29.85 44.85 43.19
C GLU A 62 -30.27 44.78 41.70
N ILE A 63 -30.30 45.92 41.01
CA ILE A 63 -30.65 46.02 39.59
C ILE A 63 -29.38 46.09 38.74
N CYS A 64 -28.72 44.93 38.60
CA CYS A 64 -27.47 44.76 37.87
C CYS A 64 -27.45 45.47 36.50
N GLY A 65 -26.67 46.54 36.38
CA GLY A 65 -26.48 47.33 35.16
C GLY A 65 -27.06 48.74 35.18
N ASN A 66 -27.37 49.31 36.36
CA ASN A 66 -27.83 50.71 36.52
C ASN A 66 -26.77 51.64 37.15
N SER A 67 -25.68 51.10 37.69
CA SER A 67 -24.60 51.77 38.42
C SER A 67 -25.04 52.53 39.67
N VAL A 68 -26.00 51.96 40.40
CA VAL A 68 -26.47 52.36 41.73
C VAL A 68 -26.36 51.17 42.68
N ASP A 69 -26.11 51.45 43.95
CA ASP A 69 -26.15 50.50 45.08
C ASP A 69 -27.61 50.46 45.59
N ASP A 70 -28.43 49.52 45.09
CA ASP A 70 -29.90 49.51 45.30
C ASP A 70 -30.33 48.81 46.60
N ASP A 71 -29.43 48.05 47.25
CA ASP A 71 -29.67 47.44 48.57
C ASP A 71 -28.85 48.07 49.72
N GLY A 72 -27.78 48.81 49.41
CA GLY A 72 -27.02 49.64 50.37
C GLY A 72 -25.83 48.95 51.03
N ASP A 73 -25.36 47.83 50.48
CA ASP A 73 -24.19 47.08 50.94
C ASP A 73 -22.85 47.81 50.70
N GLY A 74 -22.78 48.70 49.69
CA GLY A 74 -21.56 49.40 49.27
C GLY A 74 -20.88 48.81 48.02
N LYS A 75 -21.47 47.78 47.41
CA LYS A 75 -21.13 47.28 46.06
C LYS A 75 -22.00 47.97 44.99
N THR A 76 -21.90 47.55 43.73
CA THR A 76 -22.62 48.17 42.60
C THR A 76 -22.56 47.27 41.37
N ASP A 77 -23.68 47.05 40.70
CA ASP A 77 -23.77 46.26 39.46
C ASP A 77 -23.03 44.90 39.57
N CYS A 78 -22.01 44.70 38.73
CA CYS A 78 -21.25 43.47 38.58
C CYS A 78 -20.07 43.36 39.56
N LEU A 79 -19.92 44.34 40.45
CA LEU A 79 -19.11 44.20 41.66
C LEU A 79 -19.93 43.61 42.81
N ASP A 80 -21.26 43.59 42.69
CA ASP A 80 -22.15 42.97 43.64
C ASP A 80 -22.21 41.42 43.52
N THR A 81 -22.52 40.72 44.62
CA THR A 81 -22.50 39.25 44.70
C THR A 81 -23.86 38.63 44.37
N GLU A 82 -24.95 39.35 44.66
CA GLU A 82 -26.32 38.98 44.38
C GLU A 82 -26.61 39.08 42.87
N CYS A 83 -25.84 39.93 42.16
CA CYS A 83 -25.81 40.02 40.70
C CYS A 83 -25.09 38.88 39.95
N PHE A 84 -24.52 37.89 40.64
CA PHE A 84 -23.74 36.82 40.02
C PHE A 84 -24.56 35.96 39.04
N GLY A 85 -24.30 36.13 37.74
CA GLY A 85 -24.97 35.39 36.65
C GLY A 85 -26.10 36.15 35.95
N ASN A 86 -26.32 37.44 36.27
CA ASN A 86 -27.18 38.30 35.45
C ASN A 86 -26.56 38.55 34.07
N ALA A 87 -27.37 38.53 33.00
CA ALA A 87 -26.91 38.77 31.63
C ALA A 87 -26.32 40.18 31.41
N ALA A 88 -26.74 41.18 32.19
CA ALA A 88 -26.13 42.51 32.19
C ALA A 88 -24.67 42.50 32.70
N CYS A 89 -24.30 41.48 33.47
CA CYS A 89 -22.95 41.23 33.98
C CYS A 89 -22.22 40.13 33.20
N CYS A 90 -22.44 40.10 31.88
CA CYS A 90 -21.66 39.22 31.00
C CYS A 90 -20.17 39.61 31.00
N VAL A 91 -19.33 38.63 30.67
CA VAL A 91 -17.88 38.73 30.71
C VAL A 91 -17.27 37.84 29.64
N ASP A 92 -16.19 38.30 29.00
CA ASP A 92 -15.49 37.54 27.95
C ASP A 92 -14.90 36.24 28.52
N LEU A 93 -15.52 35.10 28.16
CA LEU A 93 -15.13 33.75 28.58
C LEU A 93 -13.89 33.23 27.84
N CYS A 94 -13.40 33.97 26.84
CA CYS A 94 -12.24 33.68 26.03
C CYS A 94 -11.70 34.98 25.40
N THR A 95 -10.48 34.94 24.85
CA THR A 95 -9.85 36.11 24.19
C THR A 95 -9.78 35.91 22.68
N ASP A 96 -9.89 36.98 21.89
CA ASP A 96 -9.75 36.92 20.43
C ASP A 96 -8.45 36.22 20.01
N GLY A 97 -8.56 35.35 19.00
CA GLY A 97 -7.46 34.50 18.53
C GLY A 97 -7.23 33.22 19.34
N THR A 98 -7.87 33.04 20.51
CA THR A 98 -7.81 31.76 21.24
C THR A 98 -8.74 30.71 20.61
N ALA A 99 -8.28 29.45 20.65
CA ALA A 99 -9.04 28.30 20.14
C ALA A 99 -8.73 27.05 20.97
N ILE A 100 -9.72 26.15 21.09
CA ILE A 100 -9.61 24.88 21.83
C ILE A 100 -10.13 23.71 20.98
N CYS A 101 -9.73 22.49 21.32
CA CYS A 101 -10.25 21.28 20.68
C CYS A 101 -11.40 20.68 21.50
N ASP A 102 -12.53 20.38 20.86
CA ASP A 102 -13.66 19.68 21.47
C ASP A 102 -14.28 18.68 20.50
N VAL A 103 -14.44 17.43 20.94
CA VAL A 103 -14.93 16.27 20.16
C VAL A 103 -14.31 16.16 18.74
N GLY A 104 -13.05 16.56 18.59
CA GLY A 104 -12.31 16.50 17.30
C GLY A 104 -12.51 17.70 16.36
N GLY A 105 -13.27 18.73 16.76
CA GLY A 105 -13.35 20.01 16.06
C GLY A 105 -12.67 21.15 16.82
N VAL A 106 -12.36 22.23 16.11
CA VAL A 106 -11.81 23.47 16.67
C VAL A 106 -12.96 24.39 17.09
N LYS A 107 -13.00 24.81 18.35
CA LYS A 107 -13.83 25.94 18.81
C LYS A 107 -12.97 27.21 18.83
N GLN A 108 -13.39 28.24 18.12
CA GLN A 108 -12.76 29.57 18.16
C GLN A 108 -13.50 30.48 19.14
N CYS A 109 -12.78 31.41 19.77
CA CYS A 109 -13.40 32.50 20.52
C CYS A 109 -14.10 33.49 19.57
N GLN A 110 -15.36 33.80 19.84
CA GLN A 110 -16.21 34.69 19.03
C GLN A 110 -17.13 35.51 19.93
N LEU A 111 -17.69 36.63 19.43
CA LEU A 111 -18.67 37.43 20.15
C LEU A 111 -20.05 36.75 20.10
N ASP A 112 -20.63 36.44 21.25
CA ASP A 112 -21.98 35.89 21.36
C ASP A 112 -23.01 37.03 21.33
N THR A 113 -23.92 36.97 20.37
CA THR A 113 -24.89 38.05 20.10
C THR A 113 -26.14 38.01 20.98
N ALA A 114 -26.28 37.02 21.87
CA ALA A 114 -27.40 36.93 22.82
C ALA A 114 -27.02 37.47 24.21
N SER A 115 -25.75 37.36 24.58
CA SER A 115 -25.17 37.89 25.82
C SER A 115 -24.42 39.21 25.64
N GLY A 116 -23.84 39.46 24.46
CA GLY A 116 -23.03 40.66 24.19
C GLY A 116 -21.55 40.53 24.58
N CYS A 117 -21.13 39.38 25.09
CA CYS A 117 -19.75 39.07 25.47
C CYS A 117 -19.19 37.87 24.69
N ARG A 118 -17.90 37.58 24.83
CA ARG A 118 -17.23 36.52 24.05
C ARG A 118 -17.35 35.14 24.65
N ALA A 119 -17.54 34.15 23.79
CA ALA A 119 -17.61 32.73 24.14
C ALA A 119 -16.95 31.86 23.06
N PHE A 120 -16.63 30.61 23.42
CA PHE A 120 -16.18 29.62 22.43
C PHE A 120 -17.37 29.12 21.60
N ALA A 121 -17.31 29.34 20.29
CA ALA A 121 -18.33 28.92 19.33
C ALA A 121 -18.47 27.38 19.24
N ALA A 122 -19.46 26.91 18.47
CA ALA A 122 -19.61 25.49 18.15
C ALA A 122 -18.34 24.93 17.47
N ALA A 123 -18.02 23.66 17.72
CA ALA A 123 -16.79 23.04 17.24
C ALA A 123 -16.84 22.80 15.73
N GLN A 124 -15.97 23.45 14.97
CA GLN A 124 -15.80 23.22 13.54
C GLN A 124 -14.94 21.98 13.31
N THR A 125 -15.52 20.93 12.74
CA THR A 125 -14.84 19.67 12.42
C THR A 125 -13.67 19.87 11.46
N CYS A 126 -12.52 19.23 11.73
CA CYS A 126 -11.36 19.28 10.86
C CYS A 126 -11.59 18.53 9.53
N SER A 127 -11.52 19.26 8.41
CA SER A 127 -11.72 18.73 7.06
C SER A 127 -10.59 17.79 6.61
N GLY A 128 -10.88 16.89 5.67
CA GLY A 128 -9.86 16.11 4.95
C GLY A 128 -9.14 15.03 5.77
N GLY A 129 -9.69 14.62 6.92
CA GLY A 129 -9.06 13.63 7.81
C GLY A 129 -7.98 14.22 8.72
N LEU A 130 -7.85 15.54 8.79
CA LEU A 130 -6.99 16.21 9.78
C LEU A 130 -7.57 16.04 11.19
N LEU A 131 -6.69 16.07 12.18
CA LEU A 131 -6.98 15.87 13.60
C LEU A 131 -6.92 17.22 14.34
N CYS A 132 -7.82 17.45 15.30
CA CYS A 132 -7.66 18.58 16.21
C CYS A 132 -6.54 18.28 17.23
N SER A 133 -5.60 19.22 17.37
CA SER A 133 -4.51 19.23 18.36
C SER A 133 -4.11 20.68 18.65
N GLY A 134 -4.08 21.10 19.91
CA GLY A 134 -3.64 22.44 20.31
C GLY A 134 -4.53 23.57 19.79
N GLY A 135 -5.83 23.29 19.58
CA GLY A 135 -6.78 24.23 18.97
C GLY A 135 -6.59 24.44 17.47
N GLN A 136 -5.87 23.56 16.77
CA GLN A 136 -5.60 23.62 15.32
C GLN A 136 -5.87 22.27 14.63
N CYS A 137 -6.16 22.28 13.33
CA CYS A 137 -6.31 21.06 12.52
C CYS A 137 -4.96 20.66 11.90
N VAL A 138 -4.44 19.49 12.27
CA VAL A 138 -3.10 19.01 11.90
C VAL A 138 -3.14 17.57 11.36
N SER A 139 -2.15 17.18 10.54
CA SER A 139 -2.08 15.82 9.97
C SER A 139 -1.62 14.75 10.95
N THR A 140 -0.93 15.15 12.02
CA THR A 140 -0.52 14.30 13.15
C THR A 140 -0.66 15.11 14.44
N CYS A 141 -1.35 14.56 15.44
CA CYS A 141 -1.52 15.23 16.73
C CYS A 141 -0.28 15.11 17.62
N SER A 142 -0.25 15.89 18.69
CA SER A 142 0.73 15.75 19.78
C SER A 142 0.05 15.99 21.14
N ASN A 143 0.59 15.43 22.21
CA ASN A 143 0.04 15.59 23.56
C ASN A 143 0.28 17.02 24.06
N GLN A 144 -0.77 17.84 24.15
CA GLN A 144 -0.69 19.23 24.61
C GLN A 144 -0.58 19.34 26.14
N CYS A 145 -0.98 18.28 26.86
CA CYS A 145 -1.13 18.28 28.31
C CYS A 145 -1.01 16.85 28.89
N THR A 146 -0.79 16.77 30.20
CA THR A 146 -0.77 15.50 30.96
C THR A 146 -2.20 15.04 31.25
N LEU A 147 -2.56 13.81 30.85
CA LEU A 147 -3.89 13.22 31.05
C LEU A 147 -4.37 13.37 32.51
N GLY A 148 -5.59 13.88 32.69
CA GLY A 148 -6.21 14.11 34.01
C GLY A 148 -5.79 15.41 34.71
N ALA A 149 -4.85 16.18 34.16
CA ALA A 149 -4.55 17.53 34.66
C ALA A 149 -5.77 18.46 34.52
N LYS A 150 -5.92 19.43 35.43
CA LYS A 150 -7.03 20.39 35.46
C LYS A 150 -6.51 21.81 35.59
N GLN A 151 -7.19 22.76 34.93
CA GLN A 151 -6.96 24.19 35.08
C GLN A 151 -8.23 24.97 34.77
N CYS A 152 -8.24 26.26 35.08
CA CYS A 152 -9.34 27.16 34.74
C CYS A 152 -9.18 27.67 33.31
N ALA A 153 -10.24 27.59 32.50
CA ALA A 153 -10.27 28.23 31.17
C ALA A 153 -10.82 29.66 31.25
N SER A 154 -11.74 29.89 32.19
CA SER A 154 -12.25 31.19 32.60
C SER A 154 -12.66 31.12 34.07
N THR A 155 -13.17 32.23 34.62
CA THR A 155 -13.77 32.30 35.96
C THR A 155 -14.86 31.27 36.20
N GLY A 156 -15.59 30.88 35.17
CA GLY A 156 -16.75 29.99 35.26
C GLY A 156 -16.53 28.57 34.73
N ALA A 157 -15.31 28.14 34.38
CA ALA A 157 -15.12 26.84 33.71
C ALA A 157 -13.82 26.10 34.04
N VAL A 158 -13.96 24.81 34.39
CA VAL A 158 -12.85 23.85 34.53
C VAL A 158 -12.62 23.11 33.20
N VAL A 159 -11.40 23.17 32.69
CA VAL A 159 -10.91 22.26 31.64
C VAL A 159 -10.11 21.11 32.25
N GLU A 160 -10.29 19.92 31.70
CA GLU A 160 -9.55 18.71 32.03
C GLU A 160 -8.80 18.24 30.78
N CYS A 161 -7.55 17.82 30.96
CA CYS A 161 -6.77 17.20 29.91
C CYS A 161 -7.26 15.77 29.67
N VAL A 162 -7.73 15.47 28.46
CA VAL A 162 -8.32 14.18 28.09
C VAL A 162 -7.78 13.68 26.76
N THR A 163 -7.80 12.37 26.55
CA THR A 163 -7.56 11.80 25.21
C THR A 163 -8.74 12.12 24.30
N LEU A 164 -8.50 12.89 23.24
CA LEU A 164 -9.51 13.15 22.21
C LEU A 164 -9.56 12.02 21.17
N GLY A 165 -10.54 12.06 20.28
CA GLY A 165 -10.67 11.11 19.14
C GLY A 165 -9.49 11.13 18.16
N SER A 166 -8.55 12.06 18.30
CA SER A 166 -7.27 12.09 17.60
C SER A 166 -6.22 11.12 18.17
N GLY A 167 -6.46 10.55 19.36
CA GLY A 167 -5.53 9.65 20.06
C GLY A 167 -4.48 10.34 20.94
N CYS A 168 -4.34 11.66 20.82
CA CYS A 168 -3.50 12.48 21.70
C CYS A 168 -4.30 13.12 22.85
N THR A 169 -3.58 13.61 23.86
CA THR A 169 -4.16 14.33 25.00
C THR A 169 -4.25 15.84 24.74
N ASP A 170 -5.42 16.43 24.99
CA ASP A 170 -5.71 17.85 24.81
C ASP A 170 -6.74 18.35 25.84
N TRP A 171 -6.91 19.66 25.96
CA TRP A 171 -7.81 20.29 26.95
C TRP A 171 -9.27 20.31 26.47
N GLN A 172 -10.16 19.65 27.21
CA GLN A 172 -11.61 19.73 27.00
C GLN A 172 -12.30 20.45 28.17
N VAL A 173 -13.30 21.30 27.87
CA VAL A 173 -14.19 21.86 28.90
C VAL A 173 -15.04 20.74 29.48
N LYS A 174 -14.96 20.52 30.81
CA LYS A 174 -15.71 19.43 31.48
C LYS A 174 -16.93 19.90 32.24
N ALA A 175 -16.84 21.06 32.89
CA ALA A 175 -17.94 21.64 33.63
C ALA A 175 -17.79 23.16 33.73
N SER A 176 -18.91 23.87 33.64
CA SER A 176 -19.02 25.22 34.18
C SER A 176 -19.22 25.15 35.69
N CYS A 177 -18.70 26.12 36.43
CA CYS A 177 -18.94 26.22 37.88
C CYS A 177 -20.38 26.68 38.16
N PRO A 178 -21.02 26.18 39.25
CA PRO A 178 -22.34 26.62 39.67
C PRO A 178 -22.38 28.12 40.04
N ALA A 179 -23.59 28.69 40.10
CA ALA A 179 -23.81 30.05 40.60
C ALA A 179 -23.18 30.25 42.00
N GLY A 180 -22.54 31.40 42.21
CA GLY A 180 -21.78 31.71 43.44
C GLY A 180 -20.38 31.07 43.51
N GLN A 181 -19.98 30.25 42.54
CA GLN A 181 -18.65 29.62 42.49
C GLN A 181 -17.82 30.12 41.30
N ALA A 182 -16.51 30.26 41.55
CA ALA A 182 -15.51 30.55 40.54
C ALA A 182 -14.48 29.41 40.46
N CYS A 183 -13.85 29.25 39.32
CA CYS A 183 -12.72 28.34 39.17
C CYS A 183 -11.46 28.94 39.81
N SER A 184 -10.75 28.14 40.62
CA SER A 184 -9.45 28.46 41.20
C SER A 184 -8.65 27.16 41.35
N GLY A 185 -7.42 27.10 40.85
CA GLY A 185 -6.57 25.90 40.93
C GLY A 185 -7.11 24.70 40.14
N GLY A 186 -7.97 24.93 39.14
CA GLY A 186 -8.63 23.86 38.37
C GLY A 186 -9.81 23.18 39.08
N ALA A 187 -10.33 23.77 40.16
CA ALA A 187 -11.55 23.35 40.84
C ALA A 187 -12.53 24.52 41.02
N CYS A 188 -13.84 24.22 41.10
CA CYS A 188 -14.84 25.22 41.45
C CYS A 188 -14.88 25.42 42.97
N VAL A 189 -14.78 26.67 43.41
CA VAL A 189 -14.80 27.09 44.83
C VAL A 189 -15.73 28.29 44.99
N PRO A 190 -16.35 28.53 46.16
CA PRO A 190 -17.12 29.75 46.39
C PRO A 190 -16.27 31.00 46.09
N ALA A 191 -16.80 31.96 45.32
CA ALA A 191 -15.99 33.03 44.73
C ALA A 191 -15.19 33.84 45.76
N ALA A 192 -15.81 34.17 46.91
CA ALA A 192 -15.18 34.86 48.04
C ALA A 192 -14.12 34.05 48.82
N SER A 193 -13.81 32.82 48.39
CA SER A 193 -12.86 31.89 49.05
C SER A 193 -11.81 31.30 48.10
N CYS A 194 -11.63 31.89 46.92
CA CYS A 194 -10.57 31.51 46.00
C CYS A 194 -9.17 31.76 46.58
N SER A 195 -8.14 31.21 45.93
CA SER A 195 -6.74 31.46 46.33
C SER A 195 -5.84 31.74 45.13
N ASN A 196 -4.82 32.57 45.35
CA ASN A 196 -3.87 32.99 44.32
C ASN A 196 -2.92 31.84 43.96
N GLN A 197 -3.08 31.25 42.78
CA GLN A 197 -2.24 30.16 42.27
C GLN A 197 -0.90 30.66 41.69
N CYS A 198 -0.75 31.98 41.52
CA CYS A 198 0.43 32.63 40.95
C CYS A 198 0.46 34.13 41.23
N THR A 199 1.59 34.78 41.02
CA THR A 199 1.73 36.25 41.09
C THR A 199 1.30 36.90 39.77
N LYS A 200 0.39 37.90 39.81
CA LYS A 200 -0.11 38.62 38.62
C LYS A 200 1.03 39.04 37.69
N GLY A 201 0.93 38.71 36.40
CA GLY A 201 1.95 39.02 35.38
C GLY A 201 3.14 38.06 35.33
N ALA A 202 3.28 37.10 36.25
CA ALA A 202 4.25 36.01 36.10
C ALA A 202 3.92 35.17 34.85
N THR A 203 4.93 34.56 34.22
CA THR A 203 4.74 33.66 33.08
C THR A 203 5.40 32.30 33.31
N ARG A 204 4.88 31.26 32.65
CA ARG A 204 5.46 29.91 32.63
C ARG A 204 5.29 29.25 31.26
N CYS A 205 6.20 28.35 30.91
CA CYS A 205 6.03 27.45 29.76
C CYS A 205 5.27 26.18 30.17
N THR A 206 4.49 25.62 29.24
CA THR A 206 3.81 24.32 29.38
C THR A 206 4.60 23.21 28.71
N ALA A 207 4.30 21.95 29.04
CA ALA A 207 4.89 20.79 28.36
C ALA A 207 4.60 20.73 26.84
N GLY A 208 3.55 21.41 26.37
CA GLY A 208 3.24 21.58 24.95
C GLY A 208 4.00 22.72 24.24
N GLY A 209 4.94 23.40 24.90
CA GLY A 209 5.73 24.47 24.30
C GLY A 209 4.99 25.82 24.16
N GLN A 210 3.86 25.99 24.87
CA GLN A 210 3.05 27.21 24.91
C GLN A 210 3.25 27.97 26.23
N GLN A 211 3.14 29.30 26.21
CA GLN A 211 3.29 30.16 27.40
C GLN A 211 1.93 30.41 28.07
N GLN A 212 1.89 30.41 29.40
CA GLN A 212 0.76 30.91 30.20
C GLN A 212 1.19 32.15 30.98
N THR A 213 0.27 33.10 31.14
CA THR A 213 0.46 34.32 31.93
C THR A 213 -0.49 34.29 33.13
N CYS A 214 0.00 34.66 34.31
CA CYS A 214 -0.82 34.77 35.50
C CYS A 214 -1.73 36.01 35.42
N VAL A 215 -3.05 35.79 35.37
CA VAL A 215 -4.08 36.82 35.21
C VAL A 215 -4.93 36.92 36.48
N THR A 216 -5.56 38.07 36.71
CA THR A 216 -6.59 38.21 37.75
C THR A 216 -7.92 37.73 37.19
N LEU A 217 -8.55 36.77 37.87
CA LEU A 217 -9.90 36.30 37.62
C LEU A 217 -10.91 37.26 38.29
N MET A 218 -12.16 37.27 37.84
CA MET A 218 -13.23 38.14 38.39
C MET A 218 -13.55 37.86 39.86
N SER A 219 -13.19 36.69 40.39
CA SER A 219 -13.22 36.39 41.83
C SER A 219 -12.13 37.14 42.64
N GLY A 220 -11.38 38.04 42.03
CA GLY A 220 -10.29 38.81 42.64
C GLY A 220 -8.96 38.04 42.72
N CYS A 221 -8.99 36.70 42.73
CA CYS A 221 -7.80 35.87 42.80
C CYS A 221 -7.05 35.75 41.47
N THR A 222 -5.78 35.36 41.53
CA THR A 222 -4.91 35.15 40.37
C THR A 222 -4.70 33.67 40.02
N ASP A 223 -4.80 33.35 38.73
CA ASP A 223 -4.55 32.00 38.18
C ASP A 223 -3.94 32.09 36.77
N TRP A 224 -3.50 30.97 36.21
CA TRP A 224 -2.82 30.90 34.92
C TRP A 224 -3.79 30.96 33.74
N SER A 225 -3.51 31.85 32.78
CA SER A 225 -4.27 31.95 31.52
C SER A 225 -4.26 30.64 30.74
N TYR A 226 -5.17 30.51 29.77
CA TYR A 226 -5.04 29.44 28.77
C TYR A 226 -3.67 29.52 28.06
N PRO A 227 -3.04 28.38 27.69
CA PRO A 227 -1.76 28.39 26.98
C PRO A 227 -1.84 29.04 25.60
N ALA A 228 -0.89 29.91 25.29
CA ALA A 228 -0.78 30.62 24.02
C ALA A 228 0.60 30.41 23.36
N ALA A 229 0.68 30.62 22.05
CA ALA A 229 1.97 30.67 21.35
C ALA A 229 2.79 31.89 21.81
N CYS A 230 4.12 31.79 21.71
CA CYS A 230 5.01 32.92 22.00
C CYS A 230 4.68 34.14 21.11
N ALA A 231 4.48 35.30 21.74
CA ALA A 231 3.92 36.49 21.08
C ALA A 231 4.83 37.09 19.96
N THR A 232 6.08 36.66 19.84
CA THR A 232 7.00 37.04 18.76
C THR A 232 7.30 35.84 17.87
N SER A 233 7.03 35.97 16.57
CA SER A 233 7.31 34.93 15.57
C SER A 233 8.78 34.49 15.60
N GLY A 234 9.03 33.18 15.60
CA GLY A 234 10.36 32.59 15.67
C GLY A 234 10.90 32.34 17.09
N GLN A 235 10.17 32.71 18.14
CA GLN A 235 10.47 32.28 19.51
C GLN A 235 9.77 30.96 19.87
N VAL A 236 10.38 30.20 20.78
CA VAL A 236 9.82 28.98 21.38
C VAL A 236 9.90 29.06 22.91
N CYS A 237 9.00 28.37 23.59
CA CYS A 237 9.02 28.26 25.04
C CYS A 237 10.00 27.14 25.45
N ASP A 238 10.99 27.46 26.29
CA ASP A 238 11.98 26.49 26.77
C ASP A 238 11.36 25.52 27.78
N PRO A 239 11.42 24.19 27.59
CA PRO A 239 10.95 23.21 28.59
C PRO A 239 11.63 23.30 29.97
N ALA A 240 12.81 23.95 30.06
CA ALA A 240 13.51 24.23 31.31
C ALA A 240 13.39 25.69 31.78
N GLY A 241 12.67 26.55 31.03
CA GLY A 241 12.61 28.00 31.26
C GLY A 241 11.22 28.54 31.59
N THR A 242 11.17 29.80 32.02
CA THR A 242 9.93 30.52 32.36
C THR A 242 9.45 31.48 31.27
N THR A 243 10.25 31.72 30.23
CA THR A 243 10.00 32.72 29.19
C THR A 243 10.23 32.20 27.77
N CYS A 244 9.57 32.82 26.80
CA CYS A 244 9.83 32.61 25.38
C CYS A 244 11.20 33.16 24.96
N ALA A 245 11.96 32.38 24.18
CA ALA A 245 13.29 32.74 23.71
C ALA A 245 13.50 32.34 22.25
N ALA A 246 14.56 32.86 21.61
CA ALA A 246 15.04 32.30 20.36
C ALA A 246 15.60 30.87 20.60
N PRO A 247 15.53 29.94 19.63
CA PRO A 247 15.97 28.57 19.82
C PRO A 247 17.42 28.48 20.30
N GLN A 248 17.66 27.71 21.37
CA GLN A 248 19.01 27.38 21.85
C GLN A 248 19.81 26.73 20.72
N LYS A 249 20.96 27.30 20.39
CA LYS A 249 21.89 26.73 19.41
C LYS A 249 22.41 25.39 19.93
N CYS A 250 22.45 24.39 19.05
CA CYS A 250 22.98 23.10 19.41
C CYS A 250 24.52 23.11 19.51
N THR A 251 25.08 22.15 20.26
CA THR A 251 26.52 21.92 20.32
C THR A 251 27.00 21.27 19.03
N THR A 252 27.88 21.93 18.28
CA THR A 252 28.46 21.40 17.03
C THR A 252 28.98 19.97 17.21
N GLY A 253 28.60 19.07 16.30
CA GLY A 253 28.95 17.65 16.35
C GLY A 253 28.01 16.77 17.20
N ALA A 254 27.08 17.35 17.97
CA ALA A 254 25.99 16.58 18.58
C ALA A 254 25.10 15.94 17.51
N VAL A 255 24.47 14.80 17.84
CA VAL A 255 23.53 14.07 16.99
C VAL A 255 22.19 13.85 17.69
N ARG A 256 21.08 13.87 16.95
CA ARG A 256 19.74 13.56 17.46
C ARG A 256 18.86 12.96 16.37
N CYS A 257 17.68 12.46 16.73
CA CYS A 257 16.64 12.15 15.74
C CYS A 257 15.86 13.39 15.36
N ALA A 258 15.55 13.52 14.06
CA ALA A 258 14.71 14.59 13.53
C ALA A 258 13.29 14.50 14.12
N SER A 259 12.75 15.62 14.59
CA SER A 259 11.37 15.68 15.07
C SER A 259 10.39 15.45 13.93
N GLY A 260 9.59 14.38 14.01
CA GLY A 260 8.55 14.07 13.01
C GLY A 260 9.03 13.30 11.76
N SER A 261 10.28 12.81 11.72
CA SER A 261 10.73 11.94 10.63
C SER A 261 11.76 10.89 11.09
N ALA A 262 11.82 9.77 10.38
CA ALA A 262 12.85 8.75 10.59
C ALA A 262 14.18 9.22 9.96
N ALA A 263 14.90 10.09 10.65
CA ALA A 263 16.19 10.62 10.23
C ALA A 263 17.08 11.03 11.42
N VAL A 264 18.40 11.02 11.23
CA VAL A 264 19.38 11.63 12.12
C VAL A 264 19.69 13.05 11.64
N GLU A 265 19.73 13.98 12.59
CA GLU A 265 20.32 15.31 12.42
C GLU A 265 21.64 15.39 13.17
N SER A 266 22.62 16.08 12.58
CA SER A 266 23.84 16.51 13.26
C SER A 266 23.87 18.03 13.38
N CYS A 267 24.44 18.53 14.46
CA CYS A 267 24.59 19.97 14.65
C CYS A 267 25.82 20.50 13.89
N ASP A 268 25.64 21.52 13.06
CA ASP A 268 26.72 22.14 12.29
C ASP A 268 27.55 23.16 13.09
N SER A 269 28.60 23.71 12.47
CA SER A 269 29.51 24.71 13.06
C SER A 269 28.87 26.09 13.27
N SER A 270 27.63 26.31 12.84
CA SER A 270 26.85 27.52 13.11
C SER A 270 25.88 27.36 14.29
N GLY A 271 25.77 26.14 14.83
CA GLY A 271 24.86 25.78 15.92
C GLY A 271 23.45 25.41 15.44
N VAL A 272 23.32 24.94 14.19
CA VAL A 272 22.06 24.58 13.54
C VAL A 272 22.02 23.08 13.25
N TRP A 273 20.91 22.42 13.61
CA TRP A 273 20.65 21.04 13.24
C TRP A 273 20.45 20.90 11.73
N ARG A 274 21.17 19.97 11.10
CA ARG A 274 20.95 19.57 9.70
C ARG A 274 20.73 18.07 9.61
N LEU A 275 19.79 17.65 8.78
CA LEU A 275 19.57 16.24 8.46
C LEU A 275 20.83 15.68 7.79
N THR A 276 21.44 14.66 8.40
CA THR A 276 22.69 14.03 7.96
C THR A 276 22.51 12.58 7.54
N GLN A 277 21.42 11.93 7.95
CA GLN A 277 21.12 10.56 7.55
C GLN A 277 19.60 10.32 7.52
N SER A 278 19.04 9.86 6.40
CA SER A 278 17.69 9.27 6.39
C SER A 278 17.74 7.87 6.99
N CYS A 279 16.77 7.51 7.83
CA CYS A 279 16.68 6.19 8.45
C CYS A 279 15.58 5.35 7.80
N SER A 280 15.93 4.13 7.37
CA SER A 280 15.03 3.31 6.56
C SER A 280 13.78 2.79 7.26
N GLN A 281 13.76 2.79 8.60
CA GLN A 281 12.64 2.35 9.43
C GLN A 281 12.38 3.34 10.57
N ALA A 282 13.36 3.54 11.45
CA ALA A 282 13.26 4.45 12.59
C ALA A 282 14.62 5.05 12.96
N CYS A 283 14.59 6.19 13.64
CA CYS A 283 15.73 6.74 14.38
C CYS A 283 15.49 6.57 15.88
N VAL A 284 16.52 6.16 16.63
CA VAL A 284 16.51 6.09 18.10
C VAL A 284 17.84 6.65 18.62
N GLN A 285 17.78 7.54 19.60
CA GLN A 285 18.97 8.16 20.25
C GLN A 285 20.01 8.78 19.28
N GLY A 286 19.57 9.31 18.14
CA GLY A 286 20.46 9.91 17.15
C GLY A 286 21.19 8.91 16.24
N ALA A 287 20.73 7.66 16.19
CA ALA A 287 21.19 6.65 15.24
C ALA A 287 20.00 6.01 14.50
N CYS A 288 20.21 5.64 13.24
CA CYS A 288 19.23 4.85 12.49
C CYS A 288 19.19 3.41 12.98
N THR A 289 18.01 2.92 13.37
CA THR A 289 17.80 1.54 13.81
C THR A 289 17.12 0.72 12.73
N THR A 290 17.76 -0.36 12.29
CA THR A 290 17.13 -1.38 11.44
C THR A 290 16.24 -2.29 12.28
N SER A 291 14.92 -2.14 12.15
CA SER A 291 14.00 -3.20 12.56
C SER A 291 14.34 -4.45 11.76
N THR A 292 14.85 -5.47 12.45
CA THR A 292 15.38 -6.68 11.80
C THR A 292 14.24 -7.69 11.66
N THR A 293 13.48 -7.55 10.58
CA THR A 293 12.33 -8.40 10.21
C THR A 293 12.70 -9.90 10.18
N CYS A 294 13.96 -10.21 9.89
CA CYS A 294 14.48 -11.57 9.84
C CYS A 294 16.02 -11.64 9.91
N THR A 295 16.57 -12.78 10.30
CA THR A 295 18.01 -13.04 10.17
C THR A 295 18.37 -13.22 8.70
N ALA A 296 19.33 -12.43 8.18
CA ALA A 296 19.71 -12.46 6.77
C ALA A 296 20.05 -13.88 6.28
N GLY A 297 19.50 -14.28 5.13
CA GLY A 297 19.67 -15.62 4.56
C GLY A 297 18.88 -16.75 5.24
N ALA A 298 18.16 -16.50 6.33
CA ALA A 298 17.23 -17.48 6.91
C ALA A 298 16.07 -17.80 5.92
N LEU A 299 15.49 -18.99 6.04
CA LEU A 299 14.37 -19.44 5.21
C LEU A 299 13.07 -19.55 6.02
N ARG A 300 11.93 -19.29 5.38
CA ARG A 300 10.58 -19.55 5.94
C ARG A 300 9.63 -20.06 4.87
N CYS A 301 8.48 -20.54 5.32
CA CYS A 301 7.33 -20.83 4.47
C CYS A 301 6.29 -19.73 4.56
N ASN A 302 5.72 -19.35 3.41
CA ASN A 302 4.56 -18.47 3.29
C ASN A 302 3.52 -19.19 2.42
N GLY A 303 2.57 -19.89 3.08
CA GLY A 303 1.74 -20.90 2.41
C GLY A 303 2.61 -21.99 1.77
N THR A 304 2.44 -22.23 0.47
CA THR A 304 3.26 -23.14 -0.33
C THR A 304 4.56 -22.53 -0.85
N SER A 305 4.83 -21.24 -0.63
CA SER A 305 6.06 -20.59 -1.11
C SER A 305 7.20 -20.68 -0.10
N VAL A 306 8.42 -20.97 -0.57
CA VAL A 306 9.66 -20.72 0.19
C VAL A 306 10.04 -19.26 0.02
N GLU A 307 10.36 -18.62 1.13
CA GLU A 307 10.91 -17.27 1.17
C GLU A 307 12.26 -17.26 1.91
N SER A 308 13.15 -16.38 1.48
CA SER A 308 14.47 -16.16 2.08
C SER A 308 14.58 -14.72 2.57
N CYS A 309 15.09 -14.53 3.78
CA CYS A 309 15.41 -13.19 4.24
C CYS A 309 16.51 -12.57 3.35
N ASN A 310 16.36 -11.29 2.99
CA ASN A 310 17.33 -10.55 2.20
C ASN A 310 18.65 -10.33 2.97
N SER A 311 19.69 -9.85 2.28
CA SER A 311 21.02 -9.61 2.87
C SER A 311 21.03 -8.59 4.02
N SER A 312 20.01 -7.73 4.10
CA SER A 312 19.90 -6.65 5.09
C SER A 312 19.07 -7.02 6.33
N GLY A 313 18.42 -8.18 6.35
CA GLY A 313 17.52 -8.57 7.44
C GLY A 313 16.14 -7.89 7.41
N THR A 314 15.81 -7.15 6.35
CA THR A 314 14.66 -6.23 6.32
C THR A 314 13.44 -6.79 5.59
N ALA A 315 13.63 -7.62 4.57
CA ALA A 315 12.56 -8.15 3.72
C ALA A 315 12.69 -9.66 3.46
N TRP A 316 11.55 -10.29 3.19
CA TRP A 316 11.47 -11.70 2.77
C TRP A 316 11.30 -11.78 1.26
N LEU A 317 12.27 -12.37 0.58
CA LEU A 317 12.32 -12.57 -0.86
C LEU A 317 11.70 -13.91 -1.23
N TYR A 318 10.78 -13.91 -2.19
CA TYR A 318 10.30 -15.14 -2.80
C TYR A 318 11.46 -15.93 -3.43
N ARG A 319 11.46 -17.26 -3.24
CA ARG A 319 12.46 -18.19 -3.80
C ARG A 319 11.82 -19.16 -4.80
N GLU A 320 10.83 -19.91 -4.35
CA GLU A 320 10.13 -20.93 -5.16
C GLU A 320 8.72 -21.22 -4.61
N SER A 321 7.85 -21.75 -5.47
CA SER A 321 6.50 -22.22 -5.10
C SER A 321 6.52 -23.75 -5.11
N CYS A 322 6.25 -24.34 -3.96
CA CYS A 322 6.35 -25.79 -3.78
C CYS A 322 5.08 -26.49 -4.31
N ALA A 323 5.27 -27.55 -5.09
CA ALA A 323 4.16 -28.27 -5.73
C ALA A 323 3.25 -29.02 -4.74
N ASN A 324 3.79 -29.46 -3.58
CA ASN A 324 3.07 -30.29 -2.61
C ASN A 324 2.93 -29.63 -1.23
N GLY A 325 3.88 -28.80 -0.81
CA GLY A 325 3.84 -28.05 0.44
C GLY A 325 5.18 -27.41 0.80
N CYS A 326 5.19 -26.56 1.82
CA CYS A 326 6.41 -26.01 2.41
C CYS A 326 6.41 -26.30 3.91
N GLY A 327 7.55 -26.75 4.45
CA GLY A 327 7.79 -26.93 5.88
C GLY A 327 9.20 -26.49 6.26
N ALA A 328 9.36 -25.85 7.43
CA ALA A 328 10.66 -25.40 7.95
C ALA A 328 11.54 -24.58 6.98
N GLY A 329 10.93 -23.85 6.03
CA GLY A 329 11.64 -23.05 5.03
C GLY A 329 12.09 -23.80 3.78
N VAL A 330 11.64 -25.04 3.58
CA VAL A 330 11.93 -25.85 2.38
C VAL A 330 10.67 -26.50 1.81
N CYS A 331 10.65 -26.72 0.50
CA CYS A 331 9.59 -27.52 -0.12
C CYS A 331 9.57 -28.95 0.41
N THR A 332 8.38 -29.40 0.84
CA THR A 332 8.08 -30.78 1.21
C THR A 332 7.43 -31.49 0.03
N GLY A 333 7.87 -32.72 -0.25
CA GLY A 333 7.42 -33.47 -1.43
C GLY A 333 8.04 -32.97 -2.74
N GLY A 334 7.35 -33.28 -3.84
CA GLY A 334 7.91 -33.28 -5.19
C GLY A 334 8.36 -31.92 -5.78
N CYS A 335 9.26 -32.04 -6.75
CA CYS A 335 10.02 -30.98 -7.41
C CYS A 335 10.30 -31.37 -8.89
N THR A 336 10.76 -30.42 -9.71
CA THR A 336 11.11 -30.72 -11.11
C THR A 336 12.37 -31.62 -11.19
N PRO A 337 12.32 -32.81 -11.80
CA PRO A 337 13.45 -33.73 -11.84
C PRO A 337 14.77 -33.08 -12.32
N ASN A 338 15.86 -33.35 -11.61
CA ASN A 338 17.20 -32.80 -11.85
C ASN A 338 17.34 -31.26 -11.73
N ALA A 339 16.32 -30.53 -11.29
CA ALA A 339 16.49 -29.13 -10.90
C ALA A 339 17.50 -29.02 -9.75
N LYS A 340 18.19 -27.87 -9.66
CA LYS A 340 19.10 -27.53 -8.55
C LYS A 340 18.55 -26.35 -7.74
N ARG A 341 18.81 -26.32 -6.43
CA ARG A 341 18.56 -25.15 -5.57
C ARG A 341 19.58 -25.03 -4.44
N CYS A 342 19.63 -23.87 -3.79
CA CYS A 342 20.39 -23.67 -2.55
C CYS A 342 19.47 -23.69 -1.34
N ASN A 343 19.69 -24.63 -0.42
CA ASN A 343 19.14 -24.64 0.92
C ASN A 343 20.21 -24.11 1.89
N THR A 344 20.13 -22.82 2.23
CA THR A 344 21.22 -22.06 2.89
C THR A 344 22.55 -22.21 2.13
N ASN A 345 23.59 -22.78 2.75
CA ASN A 345 24.89 -23.06 2.12
C ASN A 345 24.96 -24.45 1.49
N THR A 346 23.89 -25.25 1.49
CA THR A 346 23.88 -26.61 0.96
C THR A 346 23.22 -26.64 -0.42
N PRO A 347 23.91 -27.12 -1.47
CA PRO A 347 23.29 -27.38 -2.77
C PRO A 347 22.38 -28.59 -2.68
N GLU A 348 21.23 -28.55 -3.33
CA GLU A 348 20.30 -29.67 -3.42
C GLU A 348 19.91 -29.93 -4.87
N VAL A 349 19.80 -31.21 -5.24
CA VAL A 349 19.35 -31.65 -6.56
C VAL A 349 18.06 -32.46 -6.43
N CYS A 350 17.03 -32.11 -7.20
CA CYS A 350 15.78 -32.86 -7.21
C CYS A 350 15.98 -34.25 -7.84
N ASN A 351 15.50 -35.30 -7.18
CA ASN A 351 15.67 -36.67 -7.67
C ASN A 351 14.94 -36.91 -9.01
N ALA A 352 15.37 -37.93 -9.77
CA ALA A 352 14.86 -38.22 -11.11
C ALA A 352 13.36 -38.53 -11.15
N GLN A 353 12.79 -38.97 -10.02
CA GLN A 353 11.36 -39.25 -9.83
C GLN A 353 10.53 -37.97 -9.53
N GLY A 354 11.17 -36.80 -9.40
CA GLY A 354 10.51 -35.54 -9.07
C GLY A 354 9.84 -35.55 -7.69
N SER A 355 10.31 -36.41 -6.78
CA SER A 355 9.63 -36.75 -5.52
C SER A 355 10.22 -36.07 -4.28
N GLY A 356 11.45 -35.58 -4.38
CA GLY A 356 12.13 -34.87 -3.30
C GLY A 356 13.54 -34.42 -3.66
N TRP A 357 14.09 -33.57 -2.81
CA TRP A 357 15.42 -32.97 -2.96
C TRP A 357 16.49 -33.82 -2.25
N THR A 358 17.64 -33.99 -2.90
CA THR A 358 18.82 -34.69 -2.36
C THR A 358 19.90 -33.66 -2.06
N ALA A 359 20.32 -33.57 -0.80
CA ALA A 359 21.37 -32.66 -0.39
C ALA A 359 22.76 -33.12 -0.84
N SER A 360 23.57 -32.17 -1.30
CA SER A 360 24.99 -32.31 -1.57
C SER A 360 25.83 -31.90 -0.35
N THR A 361 27.15 -31.81 -0.50
CA THR A 361 28.04 -31.32 0.56
C THR A 361 27.78 -29.83 0.83
N THR A 362 27.62 -29.44 2.10
CA THR A 362 27.48 -28.02 2.49
C THR A 362 28.73 -27.22 2.12
N CYS A 363 28.53 -26.11 1.41
CA CYS A 363 29.61 -25.29 0.88
C CYS A 363 30.21 -24.39 1.98
N ALA A 364 31.54 -24.44 2.14
CA ALA A 364 32.25 -23.59 3.09
C ALA A 364 32.08 -22.07 2.81
N SER A 365 31.89 -21.71 1.54
CA SER A 365 31.83 -20.31 1.08
C SER A 365 30.43 -19.81 0.68
N GLY A 366 29.38 -20.63 0.87
CA GLY A 366 28.03 -20.35 0.40
C GLY A 366 27.65 -21.07 -0.90
N CYS A 367 26.36 -21.04 -1.23
CA CYS A 367 25.77 -21.69 -2.41
C CYS A 367 25.15 -20.64 -3.34
N TYR A 368 25.26 -20.87 -4.66
CA TYR A 368 24.67 -20.02 -5.70
C TYR A 368 24.06 -20.88 -6.82
N LEU A 369 22.84 -20.55 -7.26
CA LEU A 369 22.07 -21.26 -8.30
C LEU A 369 21.94 -22.80 -8.13
N GLY A 370 22.19 -23.31 -6.93
CA GLY A 370 22.16 -24.74 -6.60
C GLY A 370 23.48 -25.48 -6.83
N ASP A 371 24.59 -24.76 -6.89
CA ASP A 371 25.96 -25.28 -6.78
C ASP A 371 26.74 -24.48 -5.72
N CYS A 372 27.92 -24.95 -5.31
CA CYS A 372 28.77 -24.18 -4.41
C CYS A 372 29.36 -22.95 -5.10
N MET A 373 29.45 -21.84 -4.36
CA MET A 373 30.26 -20.69 -4.78
C MET A 373 31.71 -21.16 -4.94
N GLN A 374 32.32 -20.80 -6.07
CA GLN A 374 33.67 -21.25 -6.42
C GLN A 374 34.72 -20.57 -5.52
N ALA A 375 35.85 -21.24 -5.32
CA ALA A 375 37.02 -20.64 -4.70
C ALA A 375 37.56 -19.48 -5.56
N ASP A 376 38.28 -18.55 -4.94
CA ASP A 376 38.68 -17.28 -5.57
C ASP A 376 39.47 -17.50 -6.88
N LEU A 377 39.01 -16.85 -7.95
CA LEU A 377 39.56 -17.01 -9.28
C LEU A 377 40.71 -16.05 -9.49
N VAL A 378 41.90 -16.60 -9.80
CA VAL A 378 43.08 -15.81 -10.18
C VAL A 378 43.57 -16.27 -11.55
N ILE A 379 43.51 -15.35 -12.51
CA ILE A 379 44.02 -15.52 -13.87
C ILE A 379 45.29 -14.69 -13.98
N ASP A 380 46.44 -15.35 -13.88
CA ASP A 380 47.77 -14.75 -13.81
C ASP A 380 48.58 -15.09 -15.06
N GLY A 381 48.76 -14.13 -15.97
CA GLY A 381 49.54 -14.30 -17.21
C GLY A 381 49.03 -15.36 -18.23
N VAL A 382 47.86 -15.96 -17.98
CA VAL A 382 47.27 -17.04 -18.79
C VAL A 382 45.93 -16.64 -19.41
N THR A 383 45.52 -17.35 -20.47
CA THR A 383 44.14 -17.28 -20.97
C THR A 383 43.28 -18.38 -20.33
N GLN A 384 42.09 -18.03 -19.84
CA GLN A 384 41.05 -18.98 -19.44
C GLN A 384 39.72 -18.62 -20.12
N THR A 385 38.89 -19.61 -20.42
CA THR A 385 37.56 -19.41 -21.00
C THR A 385 36.49 -19.81 -19.98
N LEU A 386 35.50 -18.94 -19.76
CA LEU A 386 34.36 -19.16 -18.86
C LEU A 386 33.05 -18.69 -19.51
N GLU A 387 31.94 -19.27 -19.10
CA GLU A 387 30.60 -18.86 -19.54
C GLU A 387 29.53 -19.23 -18.51
N GLY A 388 28.30 -18.73 -18.72
CA GLY A 388 27.18 -18.93 -17.80
C GLY A 388 27.14 -17.91 -16.67
N ASP A 389 26.54 -18.29 -15.53
CA ASP A 389 26.28 -17.42 -14.37
C ASP A 389 27.04 -17.96 -13.15
N LEU A 390 28.20 -17.35 -12.83
CA LEU A 390 29.20 -17.89 -11.93
C LEU A 390 29.42 -16.99 -10.72
N ALA A 391 29.46 -17.58 -9.51
CA ALA A 391 29.70 -16.86 -8.26
C ALA A 391 30.94 -17.37 -7.52
N PHE A 392 31.75 -16.43 -7.02
CA PHE A 392 33.05 -16.64 -6.39
C PHE A 392 33.03 -16.14 -4.93
N ALA A 393 33.67 -16.87 -4.03
CA ALA A 393 33.61 -16.68 -2.58
C ALA A 393 33.99 -15.26 -2.12
N ASN A 394 35.08 -14.71 -2.68
CA ASN A 394 35.57 -13.36 -2.41
C ASN A 394 35.96 -12.66 -3.72
N GLY A 395 36.84 -13.24 -4.52
CA GLY A 395 37.59 -12.52 -5.55
C GLY A 395 37.55 -13.14 -6.95
N VAL A 396 37.50 -12.28 -7.96
CA VAL A 396 37.98 -12.57 -9.31
C VAL A 396 39.10 -11.58 -9.64
N VAL A 397 40.30 -12.07 -9.94
CA VAL A 397 41.48 -11.25 -10.25
C VAL A 397 42.09 -11.68 -11.57
N VAL A 398 42.14 -10.76 -12.54
CA VAL A 398 42.84 -10.95 -13.82
C VAL A 398 44.06 -10.02 -13.82
N LYS A 399 45.26 -10.60 -13.88
CA LYS A 399 46.53 -9.88 -13.69
C LYS A 399 47.68 -10.37 -14.57
N ASN A 400 48.74 -9.57 -14.65
CA ASN A 400 49.99 -9.85 -15.35
C ASN A 400 49.82 -10.22 -16.84
N GLY A 401 48.82 -9.64 -17.52
CA GLY A 401 48.49 -9.97 -18.91
C GLY A 401 47.51 -11.12 -19.07
N GLY A 402 46.84 -11.54 -17.99
CA GLY A 402 45.80 -12.56 -18.02
C GLY A 402 44.61 -12.18 -18.92
N GLN A 403 43.98 -13.19 -19.51
CA GLN A 403 42.83 -13.02 -20.39
C GLN A 403 41.68 -13.94 -19.96
N LEU A 404 40.53 -13.38 -19.63
CA LEU A 404 39.29 -14.13 -19.38
C LEU A 404 38.41 -14.03 -20.62
N LYS A 405 38.27 -15.12 -21.38
CA LYS A 405 37.42 -15.17 -22.59
C LYS A 405 36.03 -15.69 -22.27
N VAL A 406 35.00 -15.12 -22.89
CA VAL A 406 33.63 -15.64 -22.83
C VAL A 406 33.51 -16.85 -23.76
N GLY A 407 32.81 -17.89 -23.30
CA GLY A 407 32.57 -19.12 -24.06
C GLY A 407 31.51 -19.01 -25.19
N PRO A 408 31.29 -20.09 -25.96
CA PRO A 408 30.47 -20.08 -27.17
C PRO A 408 28.98 -19.78 -26.97
N SER A 409 28.45 -19.84 -25.75
CA SER A 409 27.10 -19.34 -25.44
C SER A 409 26.97 -17.82 -25.58
N GLY A 410 28.10 -17.09 -25.62
CA GLY A 410 28.12 -15.64 -25.73
C GLY A 410 27.69 -14.91 -24.46
N VAL A 411 27.55 -15.61 -23.33
CA VAL A 411 27.11 -15.03 -22.05
C VAL A 411 28.09 -15.39 -20.93
N LEU A 412 28.57 -14.38 -20.21
CA LEU A 412 29.26 -14.55 -18.94
C LEU A 412 28.73 -13.55 -17.90
N LYS A 413 28.38 -14.07 -16.72
CA LYS A 413 28.07 -13.27 -15.54
C LYS A 413 28.96 -13.71 -14.40
N LEU A 414 29.57 -12.75 -13.72
CA LEU A 414 30.48 -12.94 -12.61
C LEU A 414 29.95 -12.23 -11.37
N LYS A 415 29.72 -12.98 -10.29
CA LYS A 415 29.36 -12.46 -8.97
C LYS A 415 30.50 -12.70 -7.96
N ALA A 416 30.96 -11.67 -7.27
CA ALA A 416 32.03 -11.77 -6.27
C ALA A 416 31.86 -10.74 -5.14
N LYS A 417 32.80 -10.66 -4.20
CA LYS A 417 32.94 -9.47 -3.32
C LYS A 417 33.81 -8.42 -3.99
N THR A 418 34.87 -8.83 -4.67
CA THR A 418 35.78 -7.97 -5.43
C THR A 418 36.06 -8.53 -6.82
N ILE A 419 36.11 -7.66 -7.83
CA ILE A 419 36.60 -8.00 -9.18
C ILE A 419 37.70 -7.01 -9.55
N VAL A 420 38.87 -7.51 -9.94
CA VAL A 420 40.05 -6.70 -10.27
C VAL A 420 40.59 -7.13 -11.64
N VAL A 421 40.81 -6.17 -12.53
CA VAL A 421 41.45 -6.38 -13.84
C VAL A 421 42.59 -5.39 -13.97
N ASP A 422 43.84 -5.85 -13.90
CA ASP A 422 45.02 -4.97 -13.94
C ASP A 422 45.26 -4.36 -15.33
N ALA A 423 46.14 -3.36 -15.40
CA ALA A 423 46.39 -2.57 -16.61
C ALA A 423 46.91 -3.37 -17.83
N ALA A 424 47.42 -4.58 -17.63
CA ALA A 424 47.90 -5.45 -18.72
C ALA A 424 46.84 -6.46 -19.19
N SER A 425 45.76 -6.66 -18.42
CA SER A 425 44.86 -7.80 -18.52
C SER A 425 43.52 -7.46 -19.18
N ASN A 426 42.76 -8.47 -19.62
CA ASN A 426 41.41 -8.25 -20.15
C ASN A 426 40.37 -9.32 -19.82
N ILE A 427 39.10 -8.92 -19.95
CA ILE A 427 37.94 -9.81 -20.08
C ILE A 427 37.34 -9.57 -21.46
N ASN A 428 37.23 -10.62 -22.27
CA ASN A 428 37.01 -10.54 -23.71
C ASN A 428 35.80 -11.41 -24.13
N ALA A 429 34.73 -10.72 -24.49
CA ALA A 429 33.49 -11.22 -25.06
C ALA A 429 33.34 -10.80 -26.54
N ASN A 430 34.43 -10.62 -27.28
CA ASN A 430 34.35 -10.27 -28.71
C ASN A 430 33.91 -11.49 -29.54
N ALA A 431 33.13 -11.25 -30.61
CA ALA A 431 32.81 -12.26 -31.62
C ALA A 431 32.12 -13.55 -31.10
N VAL A 432 31.32 -13.47 -30.03
CA VAL A 432 30.54 -14.60 -29.47
C VAL A 432 29.03 -14.35 -29.43
N GLY A 433 28.56 -13.19 -29.86
CA GLY A 433 27.14 -12.84 -29.92
C GLY A 433 26.43 -13.51 -31.09
N SER A 434 25.49 -14.43 -30.79
CA SER A 434 24.71 -15.17 -31.79
C SER A 434 23.28 -14.66 -31.97
N SER A 435 22.92 -13.50 -31.42
CA SER A 435 21.53 -13.00 -31.46
C SER A 435 21.07 -12.75 -32.90
N THR A 436 19.80 -13.06 -33.18
CA THR A 436 19.17 -12.84 -34.50
C THR A 436 18.15 -11.69 -34.47
N GLN A 437 18.07 -10.95 -33.37
CA GLN A 437 17.26 -9.73 -33.27
C GLN A 437 17.94 -8.60 -34.06
N CYS A 438 17.21 -7.84 -34.86
CA CYS A 438 17.76 -6.76 -35.69
C CYS A 438 19.03 -7.16 -36.52
N PRO A 439 18.99 -8.21 -37.36
CA PRO A 439 20.17 -8.82 -38.00
C PRO A 439 20.78 -7.99 -39.16
N GLY A 440 20.38 -6.73 -39.29
CA GLY A 440 20.78 -5.85 -40.40
C GLY A 440 20.14 -6.26 -41.72
N GLY A 441 20.79 -5.93 -42.83
CA GLY A 441 20.43 -6.37 -44.17
C GLY A 441 20.31 -5.24 -45.19
N GLN A 442 19.85 -5.63 -46.38
CA GLN A 442 19.63 -4.73 -47.51
C GLN A 442 18.35 -3.91 -47.28
N ARG A 443 18.44 -2.58 -47.43
CA ARG A 443 17.32 -1.64 -47.25
C ARG A 443 17.28 -0.60 -48.37
N THR A 444 16.06 -0.26 -48.78
CA THR A 444 15.81 0.58 -49.97
C THR A 444 15.40 1.99 -49.57
N CYS A 445 16.06 3.00 -50.14
CA CYS A 445 15.63 4.38 -50.09
C CYS A 445 14.62 4.65 -51.21
N SER A 446 13.38 4.95 -50.82
CA SER A 446 12.32 5.35 -51.74
C SER A 446 11.40 6.36 -51.06
N LYS A 447 11.06 7.43 -51.78
CA LYS A 447 10.08 8.42 -51.35
C LYS A 447 8.91 8.43 -52.35
N PRO A 448 7.76 7.78 -52.03
CA PRO A 448 6.62 7.70 -52.93
C PRO A 448 6.17 9.08 -53.42
N GLY A 449 5.90 9.21 -54.72
CA GLY A 449 5.54 10.49 -55.36
C GLY A 449 6.70 11.47 -55.61
N TYR A 450 7.92 11.18 -55.11
CA TYR A 450 9.09 12.06 -55.29
C TYR A 450 10.30 11.41 -55.96
N CYS A 451 10.49 10.09 -55.84
CA CYS A 451 11.60 9.37 -56.47
C CYS A 451 11.11 8.42 -57.56
N SER A 452 11.75 8.43 -58.74
CA SER A 452 11.46 7.49 -59.84
C SER A 452 12.36 6.26 -59.85
N GLY A 453 13.50 6.32 -59.14
CA GLY A 453 14.38 5.20 -58.86
C GLY A 453 14.67 5.09 -57.37
N SER A 454 14.98 3.88 -56.90
CA SER A 454 15.20 3.60 -55.48
C SER A 454 16.62 3.08 -55.23
N THR A 455 17.36 3.73 -54.35
CA THR A 455 18.77 3.40 -54.06
C THR A 455 18.85 2.38 -52.94
N THR A 456 19.71 1.37 -53.10
CA THR A 456 19.90 0.30 -52.11
C THR A 456 21.08 0.59 -51.19
N TYR A 457 20.91 0.35 -49.89
CA TYR A 457 21.92 0.49 -48.85
C TYR A 457 22.00 -0.81 -48.03
N ASN A 458 23.20 -1.26 -47.68
CA ASN A 458 23.41 -2.34 -46.73
C ASN A 458 23.60 -1.76 -45.33
N LEU A 459 22.81 -2.21 -44.37
CA LEU A 459 22.95 -1.86 -42.95
C LEU A 459 23.44 -3.06 -42.16
N GLY A 460 24.29 -2.80 -41.16
CA GLY A 460 24.75 -3.82 -40.23
C GLY A 460 23.66 -4.20 -39.24
N ALA A 461 23.88 -5.28 -38.50
CA ALA A 461 23.04 -5.65 -37.38
C ALA A 461 23.01 -4.53 -36.32
N CYS A 462 21.93 -4.46 -35.54
CA CYS A 462 21.77 -3.46 -34.49
C CYS A 462 21.58 -4.08 -33.11
N HIS A 463 21.96 -3.36 -32.07
CA HIS A 463 21.88 -3.77 -30.66
C HIS A 463 21.81 -2.51 -29.82
N GLY A 464 20.85 -2.38 -28.89
CA GLY A 464 20.65 -1.21 -28.01
C GLY A 464 20.24 0.11 -28.69
N THR A 465 20.74 0.35 -29.89
CA THR A 465 20.47 1.48 -30.76
C THR A 465 20.11 0.98 -32.15
N SER A 466 19.13 1.62 -32.79
CA SER A 466 18.78 1.35 -34.19
C SER A 466 19.91 1.85 -35.09
N ASN A 467 20.41 1.01 -36.01
CA ASN A 467 21.38 1.44 -37.00
C ASN A 467 20.66 2.32 -38.03
N GLN A 468 20.78 3.65 -37.87
CA GLN A 468 20.11 4.65 -38.70
C GLN A 468 21.10 5.46 -39.51
N THR A 469 20.85 5.57 -40.82
CA THR A 469 21.57 6.47 -41.73
C THR A 469 20.59 7.27 -42.58
N SER A 470 21.02 8.45 -43.01
CA SER A 470 20.41 9.09 -44.16
C SER A 470 20.79 8.33 -45.43
N GLY A 471 19.82 8.10 -46.31
CA GLY A 471 20.03 7.66 -47.68
C GLY A 471 19.43 8.64 -48.67
N THR A 472 19.72 8.46 -49.96
CA THR A 472 19.32 9.35 -51.05
C THR A 472 18.65 8.55 -52.17
N CYS A 473 17.49 9.01 -52.65
CA CYS A 473 16.86 8.54 -53.89
C CYS A 473 16.67 9.70 -54.89
N TYR A 474 16.33 9.38 -56.14
CA TYR A 474 16.47 10.33 -57.26
C TYR A 474 15.20 10.41 -58.14
N TYR A 475 15.02 11.57 -58.78
CA TYR A 475 14.03 11.80 -59.84
C TYR A 475 14.59 12.82 -60.84
N GLY A 476 14.89 12.38 -62.07
CA GLY A 476 15.63 13.20 -63.03
C GLY A 476 16.99 13.61 -62.45
N SER A 477 17.26 14.91 -62.41
CA SER A 477 18.45 15.49 -61.78
C SER A 477 18.30 15.79 -60.28
N TYR A 478 17.10 15.64 -59.70
CA TYR A 478 16.84 15.97 -58.30
C TYR A 478 17.14 14.78 -57.38
N SER A 479 17.65 15.09 -56.19
CA SER A 479 17.93 14.12 -55.13
C SER A 479 17.09 14.42 -53.89
N TYR A 480 16.59 13.38 -53.23
CA TYR A 480 15.77 13.46 -52.03
C TYR A 480 16.33 12.55 -50.95
N SER A 481 16.44 13.07 -49.74
CA SER A 481 16.82 12.28 -48.57
C SER A 481 15.67 11.39 -48.07
N CYS A 482 16.04 10.25 -47.50
CA CYS A 482 15.19 9.38 -46.70
C CYS A 482 15.96 8.93 -45.45
N SER A 483 15.24 8.61 -44.36
CA SER A 483 15.83 7.93 -43.21
C SER A 483 15.75 6.43 -43.41
N ILE A 484 16.87 5.72 -43.27
CA ILE A 484 16.93 4.26 -43.36
C ILE A 484 17.39 3.70 -42.01
N ALA A 485 16.53 2.90 -41.39
CA ALA A 485 16.84 2.14 -40.19
C ALA A 485 17.05 0.66 -40.52
N SER A 486 17.79 -0.06 -39.67
CA SER A 486 17.83 -1.53 -39.64
C SER A 486 16.44 -2.14 -39.40
N SER A 487 16.26 -3.42 -39.73
CA SER A 487 14.98 -4.14 -39.55
C SER A 487 14.88 -4.81 -38.19
N GLY A 488 14.31 -4.09 -37.22
CA GLY A 488 14.06 -4.56 -35.86
C GLY A 488 14.02 -3.41 -34.87
N THR A 489 13.45 -3.63 -33.68
CA THR A 489 13.59 -2.72 -32.54
C THR A 489 14.88 -3.03 -31.77
N ALA A 490 15.42 -2.03 -31.08
CA ALA A 490 16.41 -2.28 -30.03
C ALA A 490 15.70 -2.99 -28.86
N TYR A 491 16.31 -4.07 -28.36
CA TYR A 491 15.76 -4.86 -27.25
C TYR A 491 16.28 -4.36 -25.89
N ASP A 492 17.60 -4.15 -25.78
CA ASP A 492 18.22 -3.54 -24.61
C ASP A 492 17.90 -2.04 -24.55
N ARG A 493 17.44 -1.56 -23.39
CA ARG A 493 17.10 -0.16 -23.11
C ARG A 493 18.22 0.52 -22.32
N LEU A 494 18.22 1.86 -22.24
CA LEU A 494 19.19 2.59 -21.39
C LEU A 494 18.67 2.89 -19.98
N ASP A 495 17.36 2.78 -19.74
CA ASP A 495 16.68 3.16 -18.50
C ASP A 495 16.34 1.97 -17.56
N ASP A 496 16.83 0.76 -17.86
CA ASP A 496 16.55 -0.46 -17.09
C ASP A 496 17.78 -1.37 -16.90
N LEU A 497 17.61 -2.61 -16.44
CA LEU A 497 18.69 -3.60 -16.26
C LEU A 497 18.96 -4.51 -17.49
N SER A 498 18.28 -4.34 -18.63
CA SER A 498 18.44 -5.21 -19.81
C SER A 498 19.86 -5.14 -20.42
N ILE A 499 20.51 -6.28 -20.58
CA ILE A 499 21.68 -6.46 -21.46
C ILE A 499 21.61 -7.82 -22.14
N SER A 500 21.98 -7.87 -23.40
CA SER A 500 21.87 -9.06 -24.26
C SER A 500 23.14 -9.26 -25.11
N PRO A 501 23.40 -10.47 -25.65
CA PRO A 501 24.42 -10.66 -26.67
C PRO A 501 24.12 -9.83 -27.92
N GLY A 502 25.19 -9.33 -28.54
CA GLY A 502 25.19 -8.65 -29.83
C GLY A 502 24.62 -9.50 -30.96
N SER A 503 24.12 -8.83 -31.97
CA SER A 503 23.38 -9.45 -33.07
C SER A 503 24.29 -9.76 -34.24
N LYS A 504 24.16 -10.98 -34.77
CA LYS A 504 24.95 -11.46 -35.89
C LYS A 504 24.56 -10.75 -37.19
N TYR A 505 25.53 -10.57 -38.07
CA TYR A 505 25.31 -10.15 -39.45
C TYR A 505 25.72 -11.28 -40.38
N GLN A 506 24.76 -11.92 -41.05
CA GLN A 506 24.98 -13.15 -41.81
C GLN A 506 25.62 -14.26 -40.92
N ASN A 507 26.90 -14.56 -41.14
CA ASN A 507 27.71 -15.51 -40.35
C ASN A 507 28.62 -14.82 -39.31
N ASN A 508 28.76 -13.49 -39.38
CA ASN A 508 29.64 -12.71 -38.52
C ASN A 508 28.97 -12.51 -37.16
N LEU A 509 29.66 -12.91 -36.09
CA LEU A 509 29.15 -12.88 -34.71
C LEU A 509 29.28 -11.48 -34.10
N GLY A 510 28.29 -11.10 -33.29
CA GLY A 510 28.31 -9.87 -32.51
C GLY A 510 29.19 -9.98 -31.26
N GLY A 511 29.15 -8.96 -30.41
CA GLY A 511 29.73 -9.04 -29.06
C GLY A 511 28.91 -9.94 -28.12
N GLY A 512 29.51 -10.43 -27.05
CA GLY A 512 28.80 -11.20 -26.01
C GLY A 512 28.11 -10.32 -24.96
N GLN A 513 27.37 -10.97 -24.07
CA GLN A 513 26.84 -10.38 -22.85
C GLN A 513 27.86 -10.59 -21.71
N LEU A 514 28.30 -9.50 -21.08
CA LEU A 514 29.19 -9.53 -19.92
C LEU A 514 28.56 -8.81 -18.72
N GLN A 515 28.33 -9.51 -17.62
CA GLN A 515 27.82 -8.94 -16.38
C GLN A 515 28.83 -9.10 -15.25
N LEU A 516 29.18 -8.01 -14.57
CA LEU A 516 30.05 -8.00 -13.38
C LEU A 516 29.23 -7.46 -12.19
N VAL A 517 29.08 -8.26 -11.13
CA VAL A 517 28.34 -7.88 -9.91
C VAL A 517 29.23 -8.10 -8.69
N ALA A 518 29.61 -7.02 -7.99
CA ALA A 518 30.49 -7.12 -6.83
C ALA A 518 30.24 -6.05 -5.77
N GLY A 519 30.91 -6.15 -4.62
CA GLY A 519 31.04 -5.01 -3.70
C GLY A 519 31.95 -3.93 -4.30
N ALA A 520 33.12 -4.34 -4.81
CA ALA A 520 34.06 -3.44 -5.49
C ALA A 520 34.52 -3.99 -6.85
N VAL A 521 34.68 -3.09 -7.82
CA VAL A 521 35.30 -3.35 -9.13
C VAL A 521 36.41 -2.35 -9.37
N ASP A 522 37.63 -2.84 -9.60
CA ASP A 522 38.81 -2.03 -9.98
C ASP A 522 39.27 -2.44 -11.39
N LEU A 523 38.92 -1.62 -12.37
CA LEU A 523 39.13 -1.88 -13.79
C LEU A 523 40.23 -0.96 -14.34
N LYS A 524 41.45 -1.48 -14.42
CA LYS A 524 42.60 -0.81 -15.05
C LYS A 524 42.92 -1.39 -16.43
N GLY A 525 42.57 -2.65 -16.67
CA GLY A 525 42.71 -3.34 -17.96
C GLY A 525 41.55 -3.09 -18.92
N GLN A 526 41.15 -4.11 -19.69
CA GLN A 526 40.11 -3.97 -20.71
C GLN A 526 38.91 -4.91 -20.48
N LEU A 527 37.69 -4.42 -20.72
CA LEU A 527 36.50 -5.23 -20.95
C LEU A 527 36.04 -5.01 -22.39
N THR A 528 35.88 -6.06 -23.19
CA THR A 528 35.48 -5.92 -24.60
C THR A 528 34.34 -6.84 -24.98
N ALA A 529 33.34 -6.34 -25.70
CA ALA A 529 32.19 -7.04 -26.25
C ALA A 529 31.93 -6.55 -27.69
N ASN A 530 32.98 -6.61 -28.53
CA ASN A 530 32.97 -6.08 -29.88
C ASN A 530 32.43 -7.11 -30.89
N GLY A 531 31.64 -6.64 -31.87
CA GLY A 531 31.18 -7.42 -33.00
C GLY A 531 32.24 -7.58 -34.11
N THR A 532 32.02 -8.56 -34.98
CA THR A 532 32.77 -8.73 -36.25
C THR A 532 32.04 -8.06 -37.42
N ASP A 533 32.57 -8.10 -38.65
CA ASP A 533 32.16 -7.19 -39.73
C ASP A 533 30.64 -7.12 -39.98
N GLY A 534 30.07 -5.92 -39.83
CA GLY A 534 28.63 -5.67 -39.94
C GLY A 534 27.79 -6.14 -38.75
N ALA A 535 28.31 -6.97 -37.84
CA ALA A 535 27.64 -7.46 -36.64
C ALA A 535 27.76 -6.45 -35.48
N SER A 536 26.76 -6.40 -34.60
CA SER A 536 26.71 -5.38 -33.54
C SER A 536 27.53 -5.75 -32.30
N GLY A 537 27.92 -4.73 -31.53
CA GLY A 537 28.46 -4.91 -30.18
C GLY A 537 27.45 -5.57 -29.24
N GLY A 538 27.94 -6.11 -28.13
CA GLY A 538 27.11 -6.76 -27.10
C GLY A 538 26.88 -5.90 -25.86
N GLY A 539 26.10 -6.43 -24.91
CA GLY A 539 25.78 -5.75 -23.65
C GLY A 539 26.82 -5.97 -22.55
N ILE A 540 27.38 -4.90 -21.98
CA ILE A 540 28.22 -4.92 -20.78
C ILE A 540 27.47 -4.24 -19.62
N LEU A 541 27.39 -4.88 -18.45
CA LEU A 541 26.84 -4.28 -17.23
C LEU A 541 27.80 -4.51 -16.07
N ILE A 542 28.27 -3.41 -15.46
CA ILE A 542 29.04 -3.44 -14.21
C ILE A 542 28.14 -2.87 -13.10
N ALA A 543 27.97 -3.63 -12.03
CA ALA A 543 27.18 -3.28 -10.86
C ALA A 543 28.03 -3.44 -9.60
N ALA A 544 28.36 -2.33 -8.94
CA ALA A 544 29.21 -2.33 -7.75
C ALA A 544 28.88 -1.21 -6.79
N ASP A 545 29.11 -1.41 -5.48
CA ASP A 545 29.06 -0.32 -4.50
C ASP A 545 30.21 0.67 -4.75
N THR A 546 31.40 0.15 -5.07
CA THR A 546 32.59 0.92 -5.44
C THR A 546 33.08 0.54 -6.84
N LEU A 547 33.09 1.50 -7.77
CA LEU A 547 33.59 1.33 -9.15
C LEU A 547 34.76 2.29 -9.42
N THR A 548 35.94 1.73 -9.70
CA THR A 548 37.21 2.47 -9.81
C THR A 548 38.06 2.00 -11.01
N GLY A 549 39.09 2.79 -11.33
CA GLY A 549 40.10 2.43 -12.34
C GLY A 549 40.07 3.30 -13.60
N SER A 550 40.95 3.01 -14.54
CA SER A 550 41.21 3.82 -15.75
C SER A 550 41.25 2.99 -17.04
N GLY A 551 40.64 1.81 -17.03
CA GLY A 551 40.66 0.83 -18.11
C GLY A 551 39.83 1.22 -19.34
N ALA A 552 39.74 0.32 -20.32
CA ALA A 552 38.90 0.50 -21.51
C ALA A 552 37.69 -0.44 -21.48
N ILE A 553 36.48 0.10 -21.70
CA ILE A 553 35.26 -0.69 -21.86
C ILE A 553 34.76 -0.50 -23.29
N GLN A 554 34.69 -1.56 -24.09
CA GLN A 554 34.34 -1.49 -25.50
C GLN A 554 33.19 -2.44 -25.83
N ALA A 555 32.20 -1.95 -26.57
CA ALA A 555 31.11 -2.70 -27.17
C ALA A 555 30.89 -2.21 -28.61
N SER A 556 31.97 -2.12 -29.40
CA SER A 556 31.92 -1.63 -30.78
C SER A 556 31.16 -2.62 -31.69
N GLY A 557 30.37 -2.10 -32.62
CA GLY A 557 30.00 -2.88 -33.81
C GLY A 557 31.21 -3.08 -34.72
N GLY A 558 31.22 -4.17 -35.49
CA GLY A 558 32.33 -4.49 -36.38
C GLY A 558 32.16 -3.95 -37.79
N GLY A 559 33.27 -3.90 -38.53
CA GLY A 559 33.33 -3.50 -39.94
C GLY A 559 33.21 -2.00 -40.22
N THR A 560 33.59 -1.61 -41.44
CA THR A 560 33.50 -0.23 -41.94
C THR A 560 32.42 -0.04 -43.00
N SER A 561 32.00 -1.12 -43.68
CA SER A 561 30.85 -1.09 -44.60
C SER A 561 30.30 -2.52 -44.83
N PRO A 562 29.08 -2.85 -44.37
CA PRO A 562 28.29 -2.07 -43.42
C PRO A 562 28.97 -2.01 -42.04
N VAL A 563 28.71 -0.94 -41.28
CA VAL A 563 29.09 -0.84 -39.86
C VAL A 563 28.00 -1.48 -39.01
N GLY A 564 28.36 -2.35 -38.07
CA GLY A 564 27.44 -2.86 -37.05
C GLY A 564 27.08 -1.80 -36.00
N GLY A 565 25.89 -1.90 -35.40
CA GLY A 565 25.50 -1.04 -34.29
C GLY A 565 26.40 -1.23 -33.07
N VAL A 566 26.68 -0.15 -32.33
CA VAL A 566 27.39 -0.23 -31.05
C VAL A 566 26.46 -0.76 -29.95
N GLY A 567 27.01 -1.60 -29.07
CA GLY A 567 26.27 -2.23 -27.97
C GLY A 567 26.14 -1.36 -26.72
N VAL A 568 25.34 -1.85 -25.77
CA VAL A 568 24.98 -1.13 -24.53
C VAL A 568 26.00 -1.35 -23.42
N ILE A 569 26.39 -0.27 -22.72
CA ILE A 569 27.30 -0.33 -21.57
C ILE A 569 26.63 0.34 -20.36
N LYS A 570 26.38 -0.42 -19.29
CA LYS A 570 25.73 0.05 -18.05
C LYS A 570 26.72 0.07 -16.89
N LEU A 571 26.98 1.25 -16.32
CA LEU A 571 27.84 1.43 -15.15
C LEU A 571 26.97 1.85 -13.96
N LEU A 572 26.70 0.89 -13.08
CA LEU A 572 25.78 1.02 -11.96
C LEU A 572 26.58 1.07 -10.65
N ARG A 573 26.53 2.21 -9.96
CA ARG A 573 27.33 2.48 -8.75
C ARG A 573 26.48 2.53 -7.49
N GLY A 574 27.08 2.18 -6.36
CA GLY A 574 26.61 2.59 -5.03
C GLY A 574 27.35 3.84 -4.55
N SER A 575 28.03 3.69 -3.42
CA SER A 575 28.76 4.72 -2.66
C SER A 575 29.84 5.46 -3.45
N THR A 576 30.43 4.87 -4.49
CA THR A 576 31.59 5.48 -5.19
C THR A 576 31.67 5.12 -6.66
N SER A 577 31.73 6.15 -7.52
CA SER A 577 32.41 6.07 -8.83
C SER A 577 33.64 6.96 -8.83
N SER A 578 34.78 6.40 -9.22
CA SER A 578 35.97 7.15 -9.65
C SER A 578 36.60 6.53 -10.91
N PHE A 579 35.81 5.80 -11.69
CA PHE A 579 36.24 5.27 -12.98
C PHE A 579 36.46 6.41 -13.99
N THR A 580 37.69 6.54 -14.49
CA THR A 580 38.14 7.57 -15.45
C THR A 580 38.51 7.00 -16.82
N GLY A 581 38.24 5.71 -17.02
CA GLY A 581 38.60 4.96 -18.22
C GLY A 581 37.77 5.29 -19.46
N SER A 582 38.22 4.82 -20.61
CA SER A 582 37.53 5.04 -21.88
C SER A 582 36.33 4.09 -22.04
N VAL A 583 35.25 4.60 -22.62
CA VAL A 583 34.03 3.83 -22.90
C VAL A 583 33.64 4.00 -24.36
N THR A 584 33.50 2.90 -25.09
CA THR A 584 33.15 2.87 -26.52
C THR A 584 31.93 2.01 -26.73
N GLY A 585 30.75 2.64 -26.66
CA GLY A 585 29.43 2.00 -26.77
C GLY A 585 28.34 2.96 -26.31
N THR A 586 27.08 2.54 -26.36
CA THR A 586 25.98 3.35 -25.85
C THR A 586 25.93 3.26 -24.33
N LYS A 587 26.50 4.27 -23.66
CA LYS A 587 26.71 4.29 -22.20
C LYS A 587 25.47 4.78 -21.44
N ALA A 588 25.10 4.08 -20.38
CA ALA A 588 24.25 4.58 -19.30
C ALA A 588 25.01 4.47 -17.97
N GLU A 589 24.98 5.53 -17.16
CA GLU A 589 25.59 5.59 -15.83
C GLU A 589 24.50 5.91 -14.80
N SER A 590 24.52 5.23 -13.65
CA SER A 590 23.41 5.36 -12.71
C SER A 590 23.75 4.95 -11.27
N VAL A 591 22.93 5.43 -10.33
CA VAL A 591 22.82 4.83 -9.01
C VAL A 591 22.17 3.45 -9.17
N MET A 592 22.84 2.41 -8.65
CA MET A 592 22.49 1.01 -8.84
C MET A 592 21.11 0.69 -8.22
N PRO A 593 20.09 0.31 -9.01
CA PRO A 593 18.83 -0.19 -8.46
C PRO A 593 19.01 -1.60 -7.85
N PRO A 594 18.03 -2.12 -7.10
CA PRO A 594 18.03 -3.52 -6.69
C PRO A 594 18.16 -4.46 -7.89
N LEU A 595 19.04 -5.45 -7.79
CA LEU A 595 19.28 -6.41 -8.89
C LEU A 595 18.36 -7.65 -8.80
N ASP A 596 17.64 -7.80 -7.69
CA ASP A 596 16.83 -8.96 -7.30
C ASP A 596 15.41 -8.55 -6.86
N LEU A 597 14.68 -7.88 -7.74
CA LEU A 597 13.26 -7.55 -7.53
C LEU A 597 12.36 -8.78 -7.75
N VAL A 598 11.72 -9.26 -6.68
CA VAL A 598 10.87 -10.47 -6.70
C VAL A 598 9.48 -10.21 -6.12
N SER A 599 8.53 -11.12 -6.39
CA SER A 599 7.14 -11.02 -5.94
C SER A 599 6.66 -12.28 -5.23
N GLY A 600 5.98 -12.11 -4.08
CA GLY A 600 5.47 -13.22 -3.26
C GLY A 600 4.08 -13.72 -3.67
N SER A 601 3.19 -12.83 -4.12
CA SER A 601 1.87 -13.22 -4.65
C SER A 601 1.93 -13.67 -6.11
N HIS A 602 2.74 -13.01 -6.94
CA HIS A 602 2.77 -13.22 -8.40
C HIS A 602 4.21 -13.50 -8.89
N PRO A 603 4.78 -14.69 -8.62
CA PRO A 603 6.23 -14.92 -8.70
C PRO A 603 6.80 -15.15 -10.09
N ASP A 604 6.06 -15.81 -10.98
CA ASP A 604 6.45 -16.08 -12.37
C ASP A 604 5.83 -15.01 -13.27
N SER A 605 6.63 -14.05 -13.74
CA SER A 605 6.20 -12.94 -14.59
C SER A 605 5.81 -13.36 -16.02
N LYS A 606 5.96 -14.64 -16.37
CA LYS A 606 5.45 -15.21 -17.65
C LYS A 606 4.02 -15.73 -17.53
N ARG A 607 3.49 -15.88 -16.31
CA ARG A 607 2.13 -16.37 -16.08
C ARG A 607 1.12 -15.24 -15.97
N TRP A 608 -0.13 -15.61 -16.22
CA TRP A 608 -1.31 -14.84 -15.90
C TRP A 608 -1.87 -15.30 -14.55
N TYR A 609 -2.31 -14.33 -13.75
CA TYR A 609 -2.90 -14.53 -12.43
C TYR A 609 -4.29 -13.93 -12.40
N ASN A 610 -5.22 -14.60 -11.72
CA ASN A 610 -6.58 -14.10 -11.60
C ASN A 610 -6.65 -12.95 -10.59
N ASP A 611 -7.52 -11.97 -10.82
CA ASP A 611 -7.75 -10.81 -9.94
C ASP A 611 -8.16 -11.20 -8.50
N GLY A 612 -8.77 -12.37 -8.30
CA GLY A 612 -8.99 -12.96 -6.98
C GLY A 612 -7.72 -13.33 -6.18
N ALA A 613 -6.51 -13.19 -6.76
CA ALA A 613 -5.24 -13.32 -6.04
C ALA A 613 -4.92 -12.10 -5.15
N GLY A 614 -5.57 -10.96 -5.40
CA GLY A 614 -5.49 -9.76 -4.55
C GLY A 614 -4.23 -8.92 -4.73
N ASP A 615 -3.70 -8.41 -3.62
CA ASP A 615 -2.60 -7.44 -3.61
C ASP A 615 -1.29 -8.00 -4.20
N TRP A 616 -0.55 -7.16 -4.92
CA TRP A 616 0.75 -7.50 -5.48
C TRP A 616 1.87 -7.13 -4.51
N TYR A 617 2.41 -8.15 -3.82
CA TYR A 617 3.50 -8.01 -2.84
C TYR A 617 4.85 -8.18 -3.53
N LEU A 618 5.76 -7.22 -3.30
CA LEU A 618 7.07 -7.10 -3.92
C LEU A 618 8.16 -6.90 -2.85
N ALA A 619 9.34 -7.50 -3.05
CA ALA A 619 10.48 -7.42 -2.14
C ALA A 619 11.81 -7.51 -2.91
N TRP A 620 12.89 -6.99 -2.33
CA TRP A 620 14.23 -6.96 -2.94
C TRP A 620 15.38 -6.90 -1.90
N SER A 621 16.63 -7.08 -2.32
CA SER A 621 17.79 -6.77 -1.46
C SER A 621 18.18 -5.29 -1.56
N LYS A 622 18.71 -4.73 -0.48
CA LYS A 622 19.35 -3.42 -0.52
C LYS A 622 20.58 -3.50 -1.44
N PRO A 623 20.66 -2.70 -2.53
CA PRO A 623 21.72 -2.88 -3.53
C PRO A 623 23.11 -2.48 -3.04
N PHE A 624 23.20 -1.51 -2.13
CA PHE A 624 24.46 -1.05 -1.53
C PHE A 624 24.25 -0.43 -0.14
N PRO A 625 25.28 -0.41 0.75
CA PRO A 625 25.08 -0.07 2.16
C PRO A 625 24.62 1.38 2.41
N SER A 626 25.19 2.34 1.67
CA SER A 626 24.97 3.79 1.84
C SER A 626 23.66 4.33 1.23
N LEU A 627 22.85 3.47 0.59
CA LEU A 627 21.59 3.87 -0.02
C LEU A 627 20.65 4.52 1.01
N ASN A 628 20.11 5.68 0.61
CA ASN A 628 19.18 6.55 1.32
C ASN A 628 17.73 6.06 1.19
N GLY A 629 17.33 5.64 -0.02
CA GLY A 629 16.02 5.06 -0.27
C GLY A 629 15.77 4.77 -1.75
N TYR A 630 14.50 4.71 -2.14
CA TYR A 630 14.03 4.33 -3.46
C TYR A 630 12.92 5.28 -3.94
N TYR A 631 12.84 5.51 -5.26
CA TYR A 631 11.60 5.96 -5.88
C TYR A 631 10.94 4.78 -6.59
N VAL A 632 9.67 4.53 -6.27
CA VAL A 632 8.88 3.44 -6.83
C VAL A 632 7.67 3.95 -7.60
N LYS A 633 7.22 3.22 -8.62
CA LYS A 633 5.96 3.51 -9.32
C LYS A 633 5.36 2.24 -9.93
N ALA A 634 4.08 2.01 -9.66
CA ALA A 634 3.25 1.07 -10.41
C ALA A 634 2.69 1.76 -11.67
N SER A 635 2.57 1.04 -12.78
CA SER A 635 2.06 1.56 -14.06
C SER A 635 1.50 0.44 -14.94
N THR A 636 0.87 0.81 -16.06
CA THR A 636 0.57 -0.10 -17.19
C THR A 636 1.54 0.10 -18.37
N SER A 637 2.66 0.81 -18.15
CA SER A 637 3.63 1.16 -19.19
C SER A 637 5.06 0.89 -18.73
N ALA A 638 5.71 -0.06 -19.41
CA ALA A 638 7.10 -0.45 -19.23
C ALA A 638 8.10 0.71 -19.34
N ASP A 639 7.71 1.81 -20.00
CA ASP A 639 8.54 3.00 -20.19
C ASP A 639 8.61 3.92 -18.98
N THR A 640 7.78 3.69 -17.96
CA THR A 640 7.79 4.52 -16.75
C THR A 640 9.13 4.42 -16.04
N VAL A 641 9.79 5.55 -15.79
CA VAL A 641 10.99 5.66 -14.93
C VAL A 641 10.59 6.45 -13.69
N PRO A 642 10.63 5.87 -12.47
CA PRO A 642 10.34 6.62 -11.26
C PRO A 642 11.32 7.77 -11.03
N SER A 643 10.84 8.90 -10.52
CA SER A 643 11.69 10.05 -10.19
C SER A 643 11.13 10.87 -9.03
N SER A 644 11.91 11.87 -8.59
CA SER A 644 11.52 12.88 -7.59
C SER A 644 10.50 13.91 -8.11
N THR A 645 10.12 13.87 -9.39
CA THR A 645 9.07 14.73 -9.94
C THR A 645 7.71 14.33 -9.36
N ALA A 646 6.89 15.31 -8.94
CA ALA A 646 5.57 15.05 -8.40
C ALA A 646 4.73 14.16 -9.33
N GLY A 647 4.14 13.09 -8.78
CA GLY A 647 3.37 12.08 -9.53
C GLY A 647 4.20 11.10 -10.37
N GLN A 648 5.53 11.23 -10.43
CA GLN A 648 6.41 10.30 -11.16
C GLN A 648 7.06 9.24 -10.28
N GLY A 649 7.08 9.39 -8.96
CA GLY A 649 7.45 8.32 -8.05
C GLY A 649 6.98 8.58 -6.62
N THR A 650 6.80 7.51 -5.86
CA THR A 650 6.67 7.55 -4.40
C THR A 650 8.04 7.27 -3.80
N PHE A 651 8.53 8.15 -2.91
CA PHE A 651 9.75 7.87 -2.16
C PHE A 651 9.44 6.90 -1.01
N GLN A 652 10.25 5.86 -0.87
CA GLN A 652 10.20 4.94 0.26
C GLN A 652 11.60 4.45 0.63
N GLN A 653 11.79 3.99 1.87
CA GLN A 653 13.07 3.47 2.36
C GLN A 653 13.00 1.98 2.76
N THR A 654 11.85 1.33 2.55
CA THR A 654 11.61 -0.10 2.78
C THR A 654 12.05 -0.95 1.57
N GLU A 655 12.68 -2.10 1.81
CA GLU A 655 12.95 -3.14 0.80
C GLU A 655 11.71 -3.97 0.37
N THR A 656 10.52 -3.40 0.55
CA THR A 656 9.22 -4.02 0.22
C THR A 656 8.24 -2.99 -0.32
N ALA A 657 7.35 -3.40 -1.21
CA ALA A 657 6.19 -2.61 -1.65
C ALA A 657 4.93 -3.50 -1.81
N VAL A 658 3.76 -2.86 -1.77
CA VAL A 658 2.47 -3.51 -2.03
C VAL A 658 1.68 -2.64 -3.01
N VAL A 659 1.41 -3.15 -4.20
CA VAL A 659 0.46 -2.52 -5.14
C VAL A 659 -0.92 -3.10 -4.84
N LYS A 660 -1.87 -2.22 -4.49
CA LYS A 660 -3.23 -2.64 -4.13
C LYS A 660 -3.98 -3.22 -5.33
N ALA A 661 -4.76 -4.27 -5.10
CA ALA A 661 -5.57 -4.92 -6.13
C ALA A 661 -6.44 -3.91 -6.92
N SER A 662 -7.01 -2.93 -6.21
CA SER A 662 -7.83 -1.84 -6.78
C SER A 662 -7.07 -0.84 -7.67
N ALA A 663 -5.74 -0.92 -7.74
CA ALA A 663 -4.88 -0.13 -8.62
C ALA A 663 -4.30 -0.93 -9.80
N LEU A 664 -4.50 -2.25 -9.81
CA LEU A 664 -4.13 -3.11 -10.93
C LEU A 664 -5.18 -3.03 -12.05
N GLN A 665 -4.79 -3.35 -13.28
CA GLN A 665 -5.63 -3.31 -14.48
C GLN A 665 -5.56 -4.64 -15.25
N GLN A 666 -6.56 -4.94 -16.08
CA GLN A 666 -6.54 -6.12 -16.96
C GLN A 666 -5.32 -6.06 -17.90
N GLY A 667 -4.60 -7.17 -18.05
CA GLY A 667 -3.36 -7.21 -18.83
C GLY A 667 -2.10 -6.89 -18.02
N GLN A 668 -1.17 -6.18 -18.63
CA GLN A 668 0.18 -6.00 -18.08
C GLN A 668 0.29 -4.85 -17.09
N ASN A 669 0.73 -5.18 -15.89
CA ASN A 669 1.01 -4.25 -14.80
C ASN A 669 2.50 -4.29 -14.49
N TYR A 670 3.13 -3.13 -14.41
CA TYR A 670 4.56 -2.97 -14.16
C TYR A 670 4.77 -2.32 -12.80
N PHE A 671 5.81 -2.75 -12.09
CA PHE A 671 6.33 -2.04 -10.93
C PHE A 671 7.79 -1.71 -11.17
N HIS A 672 8.11 -0.42 -11.18
CA HIS A 672 9.45 0.09 -11.41
C HIS A 672 10.05 0.66 -10.14
N ILE A 673 11.37 0.51 -9.99
CA ILE A 673 12.13 1.02 -8.85
C ILE A 673 13.50 1.55 -9.28
N VAL A 674 13.82 2.78 -8.85
CA VAL A 674 15.17 3.36 -8.92
C VAL A 674 15.68 3.64 -7.51
N SER A 675 17.00 3.63 -7.36
CA SER A 675 17.68 3.86 -6.07
C SER A 675 18.10 5.32 -5.88
N VAL A 676 18.21 5.73 -4.62
CA VAL A 676 18.65 7.07 -4.20
C VAL A 676 19.88 6.93 -3.31
N ASP A 677 21.01 7.53 -3.70
CA ASP A 677 22.26 7.44 -2.94
C ASP A 677 22.31 8.41 -1.73
N SER A 678 23.36 8.31 -0.92
CA SER A 678 23.55 9.16 0.27
C SER A 678 23.66 10.65 -0.02
N ALA A 679 23.95 11.04 -1.27
CA ALA A 679 23.99 12.42 -1.74
C ALA A 679 22.68 12.84 -2.47
N PHE A 680 21.62 12.05 -2.30
CA PHE A 680 20.28 12.24 -2.89
C PHE A 680 20.25 12.23 -4.43
N ASN A 681 21.26 11.67 -5.10
CA ASN A 681 21.17 11.43 -6.54
C ASN A 681 20.15 10.31 -6.80
N VAL A 682 19.21 10.55 -7.71
CA VAL A 682 18.19 9.56 -8.12
C VAL A 682 18.70 8.77 -9.33
N GLY A 683 18.57 7.45 -9.27
CA GLY A 683 18.91 6.56 -10.37
C GLY A 683 18.07 6.81 -11.63
N THR A 684 18.73 6.80 -12.78
CA THR A 684 18.16 6.83 -14.14
C THR A 684 17.89 5.42 -14.70
N VAL A 685 18.46 4.40 -14.08
CA VAL A 685 18.30 2.98 -14.44
C VAL A 685 17.43 2.29 -13.39
N LYS A 686 16.34 1.66 -13.84
CA LYS A 686 15.34 1.01 -12.99
C LYS A 686 15.46 -0.52 -13.00
N ALA A 687 15.09 -1.15 -11.90
CA ALA A 687 14.60 -2.53 -11.95
C ALA A 687 13.09 -2.51 -12.20
N THR A 688 12.57 -3.58 -12.83
CA THR A 688 11.16 -3.71 -13.20
C THR A 688 10.64 -5.11 -12.89
N ALA A 689 9.49 -5.19 -12.23
CA ALA A 689 8.68 -6.41 -12.15
C ALA A 689 7.46 -6.29 -13.07
N LEU A 690 6.96 -7.43 -13.53
CA LEU A 690 5.79 -7.55 -14.40
C LEU A 690 4.79 -8.54 -13.80
N LEU A 691 3.51 -8.16 -13.81
CA LEU A 691 2.35 -8.96 -13.48
C LEU A 691 1.38 -8.92 -14.66
N ASN A 692 1.05 -10.08 -15.23
CA ASN A 692 -0.06 -10.21 -16.19
C ASN A 692 -1.32 -10.59 -15.40
N LEU A 693 -2.28 -9.70 -15.32
CA LEU A 693 -3.53 -9.88 -14.58
C LEU A 693 -4.66 -10.33 -15.52
N ASN A 694 -5.45 -11.30 -15.08
CA ASN A 694 -6.68 -11.74 -15.73
C ASN A 694 -7.91 -11.46 -14.85
N THR A 695 -8.80 -10.57 -15.31
CA THR A 695 -10.13 -10.32 -14.75
C THR A 695 -11.24 -11.04 -15.54
N THR A 696 -10.91 -11.62 -16.70
CA THR A 696 -11.87 -12.19 -17.64
C THR A 696 -12.14 -13.68 -17.32
N PRO A 697 -13.40 -14.13 -17.19
CA PRO A 697 -13.72 -15.54 -17.04
C PRO A 697 -13.54 -16.31 -18.38
N PRO A 698 -13.66 -17.65 -18.40
CA PRO A 698 -13.66 -18.43 -19.64
C PRO A 698 -14.96 -18.21 -20.43
N ALA A 699 -14.87 -18.09 -21.75
CA ALA A 699 -16.05 -17.94 -22.61
C ALA A 699 -16.77 -19.28 -22.78
N VAL A 700 -18.08 -19.33 -22.52
CA VAL A 700 -18.90 -20.55 -22.58
C VAL A 700 -19.68 -20.64 -23.91
N SER A 701 -19.85 -21.87 -24.40
CA SER A 701 -20.62 -22.20 -25.59
C SER A 701 -21.31 -23.56 -25.44
N SER A 702 -22.34 -23.82 -26.23
CA SER A 702 -23.14 -25.04 -26.17
C SER A 702 -23.46 -25.55 -27.58
N SER A 703 -23.17 -26.81 -27.88
CA SER A 703 -23.67 -27.45 -29.11
C SER A 703 -25.10 -27.97 -28.97
N SER A 704 -25.55 -28.15 -27.72
CA SER A 704 -26.88 -28.65 -27.37
C SER A 704 -27.97 -27.57 -27.34
N HIS A 705 -27.57 -26.34 -26.99
CA HIS A 705 -28.40 -25.15 -26.84
C HIS A 705 -27.66 -23.93 -27.44
N PRO A 706 -27.45 -23.84 -28.77
CA PRO A 706 -26.46 -22.92 -29.35
C PRO A 706 -26.76 -21.43 -29.20
N ASN A 707 -28.02 -21.06 -29.03
CA ASN A 707 -28.44 -19.69 -28.75
C ASN A 707 -28.96 -19.61 -27.32
N GLU A 708 -28.39 -18.73 -26.51
CA GLU A 708 -28.92 -18.45 -25.18
C GLU A 708 -30.39 -17.99 -25.25
N ARG A 709 -31.11 -18.18 -24.13
CA ARG A 709 -32.49 -17.67 -23.95
C ARG A 709 -33.49 -18.15 -25.03
N THR A 710 -33.16 -19.23 -25.71
CA THR A 710 -33.98 -19.93 -26.71
C THR A 710 -34.35 -21.29 -26.14
N TRP A 711 -35.62 -21.71 -26.28
CA TRP A 711 -36.11 -22.99 -25.75
C TRP A 711 -35.70 -24.16 -26.64
N TYR A 712 -35.13 -25.21 -26.03
CA TYR A 712 -34.80 -26.46 -26.72
C TYR A 712 -35.42 -27.65 -25.97
N GLN A 713 -36.00 -28.60 -26.71
CA GLN A 713 -36.60 -29.82 -26.16
C GLN A 713 -35.58 -30.86 -25.65
N ASN A 714 -34.29 -30.57 -25.75
CA ASN A 714 -33.20 -31.45 -25.33
C ASN A 714 -32.86 -31.21 -23.84
N ASP A 715 -33.07 -32.19 -22.98
CA ASP A 715 -32.77 -32.11 -21.54
C ASP A 715 -31.29 -32.42 -21.20
N ALA A 716 -30.50 -32.84 -22.20
CA ALA A 716 -29.07 -33.06 -22.07
C ALA A 716 -28.28 -31.80 -22.46
N VAL A 717 -28.02 -30.94 -21.47
CA VAL A 717 -27.27 -29.68 -21.65
C VAL A 717 -25.77 -30.00 -21.71
N TYR A 718 -25.20 -29.96 -22.91
CA TYR A 718 -23.75 -30.10 -23.17
C TYR A 718 -23.11 -28.73 -23.40
N LEU A 719 -22.12 -28.39 -22.57
CA LEU A 719 -21.44 -27.10 -22.53
C LEU A 719 -19.92 -27.27 -22.65
N THR A 720 -19.26 -26.33 -23.33
CA THR A 720 -17.81 -26.29 -23.60
C THR A 720 -17.28 -24.86 -23.48
N TRP A 721 -16.03 -24.69 -23.02
CA TRP A 721 -15.45 -23.35 -22.84
C TRP A 721 -13.99 -23.19 -23.26
N THR A 722 -13.63 -21.95 -23.58
CA THR A 722 -12.26 -21.53 -23.91
C THR A 722 -11.72 -20.56 -22.86
N ASN A 723 -10.42 -20.64 -22.57
CA ASN A 723 -9.76 -19.70 -21.67
C ASN A 723 -9.45 -18.38 -22.40
N PRO A 724 -9.40 -17.24 -21.69
CA PRO A 724 -8.94 -15.97 -22.26
C PRO A 724 -7.41 -15.90 -22.45
N GLN A 725 -6.67 -16.87 -21.89
CA GLN A 725 -5.20 -16.98 -21.92
C GLN A 725 -4.78 -18.45 -22.07
N ASP A 726 -3.52 -18.72 -22.35
CA ASP A 726 -3.00 -20.09 -22.53
C ASP A 726 -3.28 -21.01 -21.32
N ASP A 727 -3.56 -22.28 -21.59
CA ASP A 727 -3.98 -23.27 -20.58
C ASP A 727 -2.96 -23.50 -19.46
N ALA A 728 -1.67 -23.27 -19.73
CA ALA A 728 -0.59 -23.37 -18.74
C ALA A 728 -0.73 -22.37 -17.57
N ASN A 729 -1.62 -21.39 -17.67
CA ASN A 729 -1.93 -20.43 -16.62
C ASN A 729 -3.01 -20.92 -15.63
N PHE A 730 -3.72 -22.00 -15.94
CA PHE A 730 -4.90 -22.46 -15.20
C PHE A 730 -4.76 -23.89 -14.68
N THR A 731 -5.37 -24.16 -13.52
CA THR A 731 -5.36 -25.48 -12.84
C THR A 731 -6.72 -26.18 -12.89
N GLY A 732 -7.76 -25.50 -13.35
CA GLY A 732 -9.12 -26.05 -13.51
C GLY A 732 -10.17 -24.95 -13.42
N TYR A 733 -11.39 -25.35 -13.09
CA TYR A 733 -12.59 -24.52 -13.11
C TYR A 733 -13.49 -24.84 -11.93
N TYR A 734 -14.23 -23.86 -11.42
CA TYR A 734 -15.41 -24.08 -10.58
C TYR A 734 -16.65 -23.67 -11.34
N TYR A 735 -17.71 -24.50 -11.28
CA TYR A 735 -18.98 -24.21 -11.93
C TYR A 735 -20.19 -24.47 -11.04
N ALA A 736 -21.24 -23.69 -11.27
CA ALA A 736 -22.58 -23.87 -10.73
C ALA A 736 -23.61 -23.90 -11.88
N PHE A 737 -24.75 -24.53 -11.65
CA PHE A 737 -25.87 -24.55 -12.59
C PHE A 737 -27.15 -24.42 -11.79
N ASP A 738 -27.72 -23.22 -11.78
CA ASP A 738 -28.85 -22.87 -10.94
C ASP A 738 -29.85 -21.94 -11.67
N ARG A 739 -30.68 -21.20 -10.94
CA ARG A 739 -31.77 -20.39 -11.48
C ARG A 739 -31.62 -18.89 -11.18
N MET A 740 -30.45 -18.44 -10.75
CA MET A 740 -30.11 -17.04 -10.47
C MET A 740 -29.18 -16.49 -11.55
N MET A 741 -29.21 -15.18 -11.81
CA MET A 741 -28.28 -14.60 -12.80
C MET A 741 -26.87 -14.40 -12.25
N ASP A 742 -26.71 -14.10 -10.96
CA ASP A 742 -25.47 -13.53 -10.40
C ASP A 742 -24.59 -14.50 -9.60
N THR A 743 -24.90 -15.80 -9.58
CA THR A 743 -24.08 -16.78 -8.86
C THR A 743 -22.64 -16.77 -9.39
N ARG A 744 -21.70 -16.46 -8.49
CA ARG A 744 -20.26 -16.60 -8.73
C ARG A 744 -19.78 -17.89 -8.05
N PRO A 745 -19.30 -18.91 -8.80
CA PRO A 745 -18.85 -20.14 -8.20
C PRO A 745 -17.62 -19.96 -7.28
N ASP A 746 -17.58 -20.70 -6.18
CA ASP A 746 -16.46 -20.78 -5.25
C ASP A 746 -16.07 -22.24 -4.93
N ALA A 747 -15.27 -22.44 -3.88
CA ALA A 747 -14.76 -23.74 -3.47
C ALA A 747 -15.82 -24.73 -2.95
N ALA A 748 -17.06 -24.30 -2.70
CA ALA A 748 -18.21 -25.16 -2.39
C ALA A 748 -18.94 -25.65 -3.66
N ASN A 749 -18.64 -25.10 -4.83
CA ASN A 749 -19.23 -25.51 -6.11
C ASN A 749 -18.39 -26.60 -6.82
N THR A 750 -18.85 -27.08 -7.97
CA THR A 750 -18.25 -28.26 -8.61
C THR A 750 -16.92 -27.90 -9.27
N PHE A 751 -15.82 -28.52 -8.80
CA PHE A 751 -14.51 -28.39 -9.44
C PHE A 751 -14.34 -29.37 -10.61
N THR A 752 -13.72 -28.91 -11.70
CA THR A 752 -13.35 -29.77 -12.84
C THR A 752 -12.05 -29.29 -13.50
N THR A 753 -11.27 -30.23 -14.04
CA THR A 753 -10.12 -29.95 -14.93
C THR A 753 -10.47 -30.06 -16.42
N ASN A 754 -11.66 -30.58 -16.75
CA ASN A 754 -12.13 -30.70 -18.12
C ASN A 754 -12.73 -29.37 -18.59
N LYS A 755 -12.59 -29.03 -19.88
CA LYS A 755 -13.19 -27.86 -20.54
C LYS A 755 -14.63 -28.04 -21.02
N GLN A 756 -15.31 -29.05 -20.49
CA GLN A 756 -16.63 -29.48 -20.94
C GLN A 756 -17.41 -30.16 -19.82
N VAL A 757 -18.74 -30.06 -19.88
CA VAL A 757 -19.66 -30.76 -18.98
C VAL A 757 -20.92 -31.20 -19.73
N LEU A 758 -21.49 -32.33 -19.32
CA LEU A 758 -22.80 -32.81 -19.76
C LEU A 758 -23.72 -32.87 -18.54
N LEU A 759 -24.82 -32.12 -18.58
CA LEU A 759 -25.85 -32.07 -17.54
C LEU A 759 -27.10 -32.77 -18.08
N SER A 760 -27.14 -34.10 -17.91
CA SER A 760 -28.22 -34.97 -18.40
C SER A 760 -29.48 -34.89 -17.53
N ASN A 761 -30.65 -35.04 -18.15
CA ASN A 761 -31.97 -35.02 -17.48
C ASN A 761 -32.25 -33.68 -16.77
N THR A 762 -31.83 -32.56 -17.36
CA THR A 762 -32.08 -31.21 -16.82
C THR A 762 -33.59 -30.94 -16.82
N GLN A 763 -34.16 -30.62 -15.65
CA GLN A 763 -35.58 -30.35 -15.53
C GLN A 763 -35.99 -29.11 -16.35
N PRO A 764 -37.19 -29.09 -16.95
CA PRO A 764 -37.66 -27.94 -17.73
C PRO A 764 -37.63 -26.60 -16.97
N GLY A 765 -37.49 -25.52 -17.74
CA GLY A 765 -37.45 -24.14 -17.26
C GLY A 765 -36.15 -23.42 -17.63
N ILE A 766 -35.92 -22.31 -16.95
CA ILE A 766 -34.77 -21.43 -17.16
C ILE A 766 -33.68 -21.76 -16.15
N TRP A 767 -32.46 -21.91 -16.65
CA TRP A 767 -31.24 -22.16 -15.89
C TRP A 767 -30.12 -21.22 -16.35
N VAL A 768 -29.14 -21.01 -15.47
CA VAL A 768 -27.91 -20.29 -15.79
C VAL A 768 -26.72 -21.18 -15.40
N PHE A 769 -25.78 -21.33 -16.33
CA PHE A 769 -24.49 -21.96 -16.08
C PHE A 769 -23.46 -20.90 -15.73
N HIS A 770 -22.80 -21.09 -14.61
CA HIS A 770 -21.87 -20.14 -14.02
C HIS A 770 -20.47 -20.73 -14.00
N LEU A 771 -19.46 -19.99 -14.44
CA LEU A 771 -18.10 -20.52 -14.58
C LEU A 771 -17.02 -19.50 -14.16
N VAL A 772 -16.05 -19.97 -13.36
CA VAL A 772 -14.77 -19.28 -13.14
C VAL A 772 -13.61 -20.24 -13.43
N ASN A 773 -12.52 -19.73 -13.99
CA ASN A 773 -11.24 -20.45 -14.02
C ASN A 773 -10.52 -20.31 -12.68
N ARG A 774 -9.58 -21.22 -12.45
CA ARG A 774 -8.66 -21.22 -11.32
C ARG A 774 -7.23 -21.13 -11.85
N ASP A 775 -6.46 -20.14 -11.42
CA ASP A 775 -5.08 -19.94 -11.88
C ASP A 775 -4.07 -20.92 -11.24
N THR A 776 -2.77 -20.76 -11.53
CA THR A 776 -1.72 -21.59 -10.93
C THR A 776 -1.33 -21.24 -9.48
N ARG A 777 -1.87 -20.16 -8.91
CA ARG A 777 -1.82 -19.86 -7.46
C ARG A 777 -3.05 -20.36 -6.72
N GLY A 778 -4.06 -20.82 -7.47
CA GLY A 778 -5.31 -21.37 -6.96
C GLY A 778 -6.44 -20.34 -6.85
N ALA A 779 -6.25 -19.11 -7.34
CA ALA A 779 -7.22 -18.01 -7.28
C ALA A 779 -8.21 -18.04 -8.45
N THR A 780 -9.43 -17.56 -8.23
CA THR A 780 -10.50 -17.52 -9.25
C THR A 780 -10.81 -16.09 -9.68
N THR A 781 -11.29 -15.89 -10.91
CA THR A 781 -11.73 -14.57 -11.39
C THR A 781 -12.83 -13.99 -10.49
N LEU A 782 -12.80 -12.69 -10.21
CA LEU A 782 -13.85 -12.02 -9.43
C LEU A 782 -15.15 -11.92 -10.24
N SER A 783 -15.06 -11.78 -11.57
CA SER A 783 -16.18 -12.03 -12.47
C SER A 783 -16.35 -13.54 -12.75
N ALA A 784 -17.60 -13.99 -12.88
CA ALA A 784 -17.94 -15.27 -13.50
C ALA A 784 -18.45 -15.05 -14.94
N GLU A 785 -18.39 -16.10 -15.75
CA GLU A 785 -19.15 -16.20 -17.01
C GLU A 785 -20.55 -16.76 -16.69
N HIS A 786 -21.56 -16.29 -17.40
CA HIS A 786 -22.97 -16.62 -17.16
C HIS A 786 -23.69 -16.96 -18.47
N PHE A 787 -23.95 -18.25 -18.73
CA PHE A 787 -24.59 -18.74 -19.96
C PHE A 787 -26.03 -19.24 -19.69
N VAL A 788 -27.03 -18.62 -20.32
CA VAL A 788 -28.46 -18.79 -19.99
C VAL A 788 -29.15 -19.82 -20.89
N VAL A 789 -29.60 -20.92 -20.28
CA VAL A 789 -30.17 -22.10 -20.95
C VAL A 789 -31.67 -22.24 -20.66
N TYR A 790 -32.51 -22.35 -21.68
CA TYR A 790 -33.95 -22.62 -21.52
C TYR A 790 -34.26 -24.05 -22.03
N VAL A 791 -34.78 -24.90 -21.14
CA VAL A 791 -34.94 -26.35 -21.38
C VAL A 791 -36.42 -26.75 -21.40
N GLY A 792 -36.81 -27.55 -22.40
CA GLY A 792 -38.17 -28.07 -22.61
C GLY A 792 -39.04 -27.18 -23.50
N THR A 793 -40.36 -27.28 -23.33
CA THR A 793 -41.36 -26.47 -24.04
C THR A 793 -41.39 -25.04 -23.51
N GLU A 794 -41.54 -24.06 -24.41
CA GLU A 794 -41.73 -22.66 -24.03
C GLU A 794 -42.96 -22.50 -23.12
N LEU A 795 -42.72 -21.92 -21.95
CA LEU A 795 -43.78 -21.59 -20.98
C LEU A 795 -44.63 -20.42 -21.47
N ALA A 796 -45.87 -20.34 -20.98
CA ALA A 796 -46.70 -19.16 -21.17
C ALA A 796 -46.03 -17.91 -20.58
N LYS A 797 -46.39 -16.74 -21.11
CA LYS A 797 -45.87 -15.44 -20.67
C LYS A 797 -46.95 -14.65 -19.91
N SER A 798 -46.52 -13.85 -18.94
CA SER A 798 -47.37 -12.94 -18.17
C SER A 798 -46.64 -11.63 -17.88
N ASN A 799 -47.37 -10.62 -17.42
CA ASN A 799 -46.79 -9.33 -17.09
C ASN A 799 -46.50 -9.19 -15.59
N LEU A 800 -45.39 -8.54 -15.29
CA LEU A 800 -45.15 -7.89 -14.00
C LEU A 800 -45.05 -6.38 -14.22
N SER A 801 -45.76 -5.59 -13.42
CA SER A 801 -45.62 -4.14 -13.37
C SER A 801 -45.84 -3.61 -11.95
N GLY A 802 -45.55 -2.33 -11.73
CA GLY A 802 -45.82 -1.68 -10.45
C GLY A 802 -45.13 -0.33 -10.33
N SER A 803 -45.02 0.14 -9.10
CA SER A 803 -44.35 1.39 -8.74
C SER A 803 -43.34 1.15 -7.63
N VAL A 804 -42.27 1.95 -7.62
CA VAL A 804 -41.31 2.05 -6.52
C VAL A 804 -41.44 3.40 -5.83
N PHE A 805 -41.39 3.40 -4.51
CA PHE A 805 -41.55 4.58 -3.66
C PHE A 805 -40.38 4.75 -2.69
N ASP A 806 -40.13 5.99 -2.24
CA ASP A 806 -39.10 6.34 -1.26
C ASP A 806 -39.71 6.50 0.14
N ALA A 807 -39.45 5.51 1.02
CA ALA A 807 -39.91 5.55 2.42
C ALA A 807 -39.35 6.74 3.21
N SER A 808 -38.16 7.22 2.83
CA SER A 808 -37.47 8.33 3.48
C SER A 808 -37.94 9.70 2.97
N ASN A 809 -38.83 9.74 1.98
CA ASN A 809 -39.38 10.95 1.37
C ASN A 809 -40.90 10.82 1.16
N SER A 810 -41.65 10.55 2.23
CA SER A 810 -43.12 10.52 2.25
C SER A 810 -43.77 9.60 1.20
N ASN A 811 -43.12 8.48 0.84
CA ASN A 811 -43.51 7.58 -0.25
C ASN A 811 -43.60 8.26 -1.63
N ALA A 812 -42.76 9.28 -1.88
CA ALA A 812 -42.63 9.88 -3.21
C ALA A 812 -42.18 8.83 -4.26
N PRO A 813 -42.63 8.91 -5.53
CA PRO A 813 -42.23 7.96 -6.56
C PRO A 813 -40.72 7.99 -6.84
N LEU A 814 -40.09 6.81 -6.85
CA LEU A 814 -38.63 6.66 -6.92
C LEU A 814 -38.20 6.20 -8.32
N SER A 815 -37.82 7.17 -9.15
CA SER A 815 -37.23 6.97 -10.48
C SER A 815 -35.83 6.35 -10.44
N GLY A 816 -35.44 5.60 -11.49
CA GLY A 816 -34.09 5.07 -11.64
C GLY A 816 -33.73 3.96 -10.64
N VAL A 817 -34.72 3.17 -10.22
CA VAL A 817 -34.54 1.92 -9.47
C VAL A 817 -34.42 0.79 -10.49
N THR A 818 -33.51 -0.16 -10.27
CA THR A 818 -33.43 -1.39 -11.06
C THR A 818 -34.27 -2.48 -10.39
N ILE A 819 -35.17 -3.09 -11.15
CA ILE A 819 -35.97 -4.24 -10.73
C ILE A 819 -35.39 -5.47 -11.44
N LYS A 820 -34.84 -6.40 -10.66
CA LYS A 820 -34.20 -7.64 -11.12
C LYS A 820 -35.09 -8.85 -10.81
N VAL A 821 -35.36 -9.69 -11.80
CA VAL A 821 -36.02 -11.00 -11.64
C VAL A 821 -34.96 -12.09 -11.62
N ASN A 822 -35.00 -12.97 -10.61
CA ASN A 822 -33.95 -13.92 -10.24
C ASN A 822 -32.55 -13.28 -10.36
N ARG A 823 -32.40 -12.12 -9.69
CA ARG A 823 -31.18 -11.31 -9.62
C ARG A 823 -30.63 -10.74 -10.93
N GLY A 824 -31.37 -10.86 -12.04
CA GLY A 824 -31.06 -10.20 -13.30
C GLY A 824 -31.28 -11.04 -14.55
N ILE A 825 -31.90 -12.23 -14.46
CA ILE A 825 -32.26 -13.02 -15.65
C ILE A 825 -33.16 -12.17 -16.55
N PHE A 826 -34.06 -11.39 -15.93
CA PHE A 826 -34.76 -10.28 -16.55
C PHE A 826 -34.56 -9.02 -15.69
N SER A 827 -34.53 -7.85 -16.32
CA SER A 827 -34.39 -6.57 -15.63
C SER A 827 -35.26 -5.47 -16.25
N ALA A 828 -35.87 -4.64 -15.41
CA ALA A 828 -36.54 -3.40 -15.80
C ALA A 828 -36.04 -2.24 -14.93
N THR A 829 -36.28 -1.00 -15.34
CA THR A 829 -35.90 0.22 -14.59
C THR A 829 -37.13 1.08 -14.36
N SER A 830 -37.27 1.66 -13.17
CA SER A 830 -38.38 2.57 -12.88
C SER A 830 -38.24 3.90 -13.62
N THR A 831 -39.35 4.37 -14.19
CA THR A 831 -39.45 5.62 -14.96
C THR A 831 -39.44 6.85 -14.05
N GLY A 832 -39.49 8.05 -14.66
CA GLY A 832 -39.63 9.33 -13.93
C GLY A 832 -40.79 9.39 -12.94
N SER A 833 -41.87 8.61 -13.13
CA SER A 833 -43.01 8.51 -12.22
C SER A 833 -42.94 7.30 -11.27
N GLY A 834 -41.76 6.69 -11.11
CA GLY A 834 -41.52 5.52 -10.26
C GLY A 834 -42.10 4.20 -10.78
N THR A 835 -42.84 4.21 -11.89
CA THR A 835 -43.47 3.01 -12.46
C THR A 835 -42.47 2.14 -13.21
N TYR A 836 -42.69 0.82 -13.22
CA TYR A 836 -41.94 -0.15 -14.04
C TYR A 836 -42.89 -1.19 -14.66
N THR A 837 -42.47 -1.82 -15.75
CA THR A 837 -43.19 -2.92 -16.40
C THR A 837 -42.23 -3.83 -17.16
N PHE A 838 -42.54 -5.11 -17.24
CA PHE A 838 -41.79 -6.11 -18.00
C PHE A 838 -42.39 -6.42 -19.39
N GLY A 839 -43.54 -5.84 -19.74
CA GLY A 839 -44.12 -5.92 -21.09
C GLY A 839 -44.33 -7.33 -21.65
N ASN A 840 -44.87 -8.26 -20.86
CA ASN A 840 -45.02 -9.69 -21.20
C ASN A 840 -43.70 -10.44 -21.53
N SER A 841 -42.53 -9.95 -21.10
CA SER A 841 -41.25 -10.66 -21.29
C SER A 841 -40.99 -11.79 -20.28
N LEU A 842 -41.77 -11.86 -19.18
CA LEU A 842 -41.61 -12.86 -18.14
C LEU A 842 -42.45 -14.11 -18.40
N TYR A 843 -41.90 -15.25 -18.01
CA TYR A 843 -42.56 -16.55 -18.06
C TYR A 843 -43.36 -16.83 -16.78
N VAL A 844 -44.40 -17.66 -16.89
CA VAL A 844 -45.19 -18.12 -15.73
C VAL A 844 -44.35 -18.97 -14.76
N GLY A 845 -44.70 -18.92 -13.48
CA GLY A 845 -44.00 -19.60 -12.39
C GLY A 845 -43.55 -18.66 -11.27
N LYS A 846 -42.80 -19.23 -10.32
CA LYS A 846 -42.32 -18.52 -9.11
C LYS A 846 -40.97 -17.87 -9.33
N TRP A 847 -40.85 -16.61 -8.91
CA TRP A 847 -39.67 -15.77 -9.13
C TRP A 847 -39.27 -14.99 -7.88
N GLU A 848 -37.96 -14.85 -7.67
CA GLU A 848 -37.38 -13.83 -6.78
C GLU A 848 -37.36 -12.50 -7.54
N VAL A 849 -37.82 -11.41 -6.92
CA VAL A 849 -37.79 -10.06 -7.52
C VAL A 849 -37.22 -9.07 -6.52
N THR A 850 -36.14 -8.41 -6.91
CA THR A 850 -35.43 -7.41 -6.10
C THR A 850 -35.52 -6.04 -6.74
N ALA A 851 -35.96 -5.04 -5.99
CA ALA A 851 -35.82 -3.63 -6.33
C ALA A 851 -34.60 -3.03 -5.61
N GLU A 852 -33.67 -2.46 -6.36
CA GLU A 852 -32.40 -1.91 -5.84
C GLU A 852 -32.05 -0.55 -6.47
N LYS A 853 -31.40 0.32 -5.68
CA LYS A 853 -30.89 1.61 -6.14
C LYS A 853 -29.68 2.03 -5.29
N ALA A 854 -28.68 2.66 -5.91
CA ALA A 854 -27.55 3.23 -5.19
C ALA A 854 -28.02 4.25 -4.12
N GLY A 855 -27.51 4.12 -2.90
CA GLY A 855 -27.94 4.92 -1.74
C GLY A 855 -29.21 4.44 -1.03
N TYR A 856 -29.82 3.32 -1.45
CA TYR A 856 -31.00 2.72 -0.81
C TYR A 856 -30.75 1.28 -0.34
N LEU A 857 -31.48 0.84 0.68
CA LEU A 857 -31.58 -0.57 1.04
C LEU A 857 -32.43 -1.29 -0.03
N PRO A 858 -31.96 -2.42 -0.60
CA PRO A 858 -32.73 -3.18 -1.58
C PRO A 858 -33.89 -3.93 -0.90
N GLN A 859 -35.00 -4.12 -1.62
CA GLN A 859 -36.13 -4.91 -1.17
C GLN A 859 -36.35 -6.09 -2.11
N THR A 860 -36.34 -7.31 -1.56
CA THR A 860 -36.61 -8.55 -2.29
C THR A 860 -37.97 -9.13 -1.89
N LYS A 861 -38.70 -9.66 -2.87
CA LYS A 861 -39.98 -10.37 -2.72
C LYS A 861 -39.95 -11.67 -3.53
N THR A 862 -40.84 -12.60 -3.20
CA THR A 862 -41.14 -13.77 -4.05
C THR A 862 -42.54 -13.60 -4.62
N ILE A 863 -42.67 -13.76 -5.94
CA ILE A 863 -43.95 -13.68 -6.66
C ILE A 863 -44.27 -15.02 -7.33
N ASP A 864 -45.53 -15.18 -7.75
CA ASP A 864 -46.00 -16.31 -8.57
C ASP A 864 -46.78 -15.75 -9.77
N LEU A 865 -46.22 -15.88 -10.98
CA LEU A 865 -46.84 -15.38 -12.22
C LEU A 865 -47.67 -16.49 -12.85
N MET A 866 -48.97 -16.25 -13.00
CA MET A 866 -49.91 -17.21 -13.59
C MET A 866 -50.33 -16.79 -15.00
N GLU A 867 -50.69 -17.76 -15.83
CA GLU A 867 -51.12 -17.53 -17.21
C GLU A 867 -52.40 -16.70 -17.25
N GLY A 868 -52.45 -15.71 -18.14
CA GLY A 868 -53.59 -14.79 -18.26
C GLY A 868 -53.79 -13.83 -17.07
N MET A 869 -52.96 -13.89 -16.02
CA MET A 869 -53.07 -13.02 -14.83
C MET A 869 -51.81 -12.14 -14.67
N PRO A 870 -51.84 -10.89 -15.20
CA PRO A 870 -50.84 -9.87 -14.90
C PRO A 870 -50.75 -9.57 -13.41
N LEU A 871 -49.53 -9.49 -12.87
CA LEU A 871 -49.29 -9.13 -11.48
C LEU A 871 -48.87 -7.66 -11.34
N ASN A 872 -49.48 -6.97 -10.37
CA ASN A 872 -49.03 -5.67 -9.90
C ASN A 872 -48.29 -5.83 -8.58
N GLU A 873 -47.01 -5.43 -8.52
CA GLU A 873 -46.17 -5.57 -7.32
C GLU A 873 -45.40 -4.27 -7.06
N ASN A 874 -45.57 -3.71 -5.85
CA ASN A 874 -45.06 -2.39 -5.50
C ASN A 874 -43.91 -2.50 -4.48
N PHE A 875 -42.89 -1.68 -4.64
CA PHE A 875 -41.72 -1.65 -3.77
C PHE A 875 -41.61 -0.32 -3.03
N THR A 876 -41.04 -0.35 -1.83
CA THR A 876 -40.83 0.86 -1.02
C THR A 876 -39.43 0.76 -0.42
N LEU A 877 -38.50 1.53 -0.96
CA LEU A 877 -37.09 1.47 -0.57
C LEU A 877 -36.81 2.55 0.48
N THR A 878 -36.01 2.21 1.49
CA THR A 878 -35.52 3.15 2.50
C THR A 878 -34.11 3.59 2.13
N LYS A 879 -33.81 4.88 2.29
CA LYS A 879 -32.47 5.41 2.05
C LYS A 879 -31.48 4.88 3.11
N LYS A 880 -30.22 4.69 2.72
CA LYS A 880 -29.12 4.33 3.63
C LYS A 880 -28.62 5.54 4.41
#